data_AF-A0A1Q7YUX0-F1
#
_entry.id   AF-A0A1Q7YUX0-F1
#
_cell.length_a   1.000
_cell.length_b   1.000
_cell.length_c   1.000
_cell.angle_alpha   90.00
_cell.angle_beta   90.00
_cell.angle_gamma   90.00
#
_symmetry.space_group_name_H-M   'P 1'
#
loop_
_entity.id
_entity.type
_entity.pdbx_description
1 polymer ?
#
loop_
_entity_poly.entity_id
_entity_poly.type
_entity_poly.pdbx_seq_one_letter_code
_entity_poly.pdbx_strand_id
1 'polypeptide(L)'
;MKESGSPPRHPGNSSKRCIPKPSKLGENRLRPEYSGHIFEGQVPPVPKRASSPISEEDRSRSRTRTLLSVVLILLVVAGAINGALFSSPSTRRESGVPPGAQFAYIVTILMENNGVCNVLTSCGGAAPYLTSLSQNYSLAGSCQSNSACSSGGYTAVDHPSLPNYLSLFSGLAGDCRNGGDTTGGCMPSGGDSTSDCTPSISCTMSGTVNIVDRIEAAGLTWKAWAEDLPSSNPCTGTDAYPGFSTVRHFPFFYYTDITLSKTRCANTLHASAPDDSELINALGSTATAANFMWLTPNDCDNMHSCTVSTGDNYLKSLIPRILNSYIFKTQKAALFIVFDEGESSYPNDYTYAMWAGPVVRPGYVATNGYNHYSFLKTLETVWNLPPLQSTDSAASPMTEFFLQNSITPPPTGWGGVFLSEADTFTRSNPSSEVFPGEKASDMEMTASRIVALEYNSMRVQFSSQCPGTQQEDGPYSYAWLRRAVAVAQHFNLWLIVDYHGYNDLSTGSSNVQCWLSFWKPVVENFTRAYPRMIWEPINEPCGPCFGTAGTLSLDSLSANYQSWIDQARSLSDAHWIIVQNLCSYSCSYGLTSQWQGYPTVTDSQKRVLISLHSYFFYDGCTTGWYGTCAWTNSTAASIASTYYQNVLHGMRTTGWPVLNSEGGASYFSEAACTSPSCTPPDTRLVGDAGYAGASFYFINALTSDYDASGHGIGWAWWPTGDWTNSPCPTTSSGGGCLYGALSANMGSAGSVPGWGILLRLPVSLSLTSDFSANSSASNSPEHATTDGFPSRGQLIYRTLPPADI
;
A
#
# COMPACT_ATOMS: atom_id res chain seq x y z
N MET A 1 -7.29 -40.35 -41.03
CA MET A 1 -8.37 -40.76 -41.96
C MET A 1 -8.63 -39.61 -42.95
N LYS A 2 -9.32 -39.83 -44.07
CA LYS A 2 -9.56 -38.81 -45.13
C LYS A 2 -11.01 -38.34 -45.18
N GLU A 3 -11.23 -37.22 -45.88
CA GLU A 3 -12.49 -36.47 -46.01
C GLU A 3 -13.48 -37.01 -47.07
N SER A 4 -14.63 -36.31 -47.17
CA SER A 4 -15.46 -36.01 -48.37
C SER A 4 -16.75 -36.83 -48.65
N GLY A 5 -17.80 -36.15 -49.15
CA GLY A 5 -18.94 -36.77 -49.88
C GLY A 5 -20.37 -36.27 -49.56
N SER A 6 -20.88 -35.25 -50.28
CA SER A 6 -22.30 -34.77 -50.30
C SER A 6 -23.13 -35.47 -51.42
N PRO A 7 -24.34 -35.03 -51.87
CA PRO A 7 -25.47 -34.22 -51.34
C PRO A 7 -26.85 -34.96 -51.50
N PRO A 8 -28.09 -34.35 -51.52
CA PRO A 8 -28.66 -33.74 -52.77
C PRO A 8 -29.85 -32.69 -52.72
N ARG A 9 -29.83 -31.73 -53.67
CA ARG A 9 -30.96 -31.18 -54.51
C ARG A 9 -31.95 -30.05 -54.05
N HIS A 10 -32.52 -29.43 -55.10
CA HIS A 10 -33.31 -28.17 -55.29
C HIS A 10 -34.80 -28.48 -55.72
N PRO A 11 -35.72 -27.55 -56.14
CA PRO A 11 -35.59 -26.14 -56.63
C PRO A 11 -36.70 -25.10 -56.24
N GLY A 12 -36.61 -23.83 -56.72
CA GLY A 12 -37.73 -22.84 -56.74
C GLY A 12 -37.39 -21.38 -57.14
N ASN A 13 -38.05 -20.81 -58.16
CA ASN A 13 -37.91 -19.44 -58.74
C ASN A 13 -39.13 -18.53 -58.36
N SER A 14 -39.27 -17.20 -58.57
CA SER A 14 -38.39 -16.07 -59.01
C SER A 14 -39.08 -14.66 -58.98
N SER A 15 -38.33 -13.59 -58.66
CA SER A 15 -38.32 -12.21 -59.27
C SER A 15 -39.45 -11.12 -59.18
N LYS A 16 -39.03 -9.88 -58.81
CA LYS A 16 -39.32 -8.49 -59.37
C LYS A 16 -40.56 -7.59 -59.01
N ARG A 17 -40.28 -6.54 -58.20
CA ARG A 17 -40.45 -5.03 -58.36
C ARG A 17 -41.80 -4.25 -58.57
N CYS A 18 -41.91 -3.11 -57.82
CA CYS A 18 -42.45 -1.74 -58.14
C CYS A 18 -43.88 -1.22 -57.72
N ILE A 19 -43.92 -0.26 -56.75
CA ILE A 19 -44.46 1.16 -56.76
C ILE A 19 -45.85 1.45 -57.42
N PRO A 20 -46.87 2.14 -56.78
CA PRO A 20 -46.83 3.56 -56.32
C PRO A 20 -47.66 3.99 -55.05
N LYS A 21 -47.87 5.33 -54.86
CA LYS A 21 -48.52 6.15 -53.78
C LYS A 21 -49.83 6.85 -54.33
N PRO A 22 -50.60 7.80 -53.69
CA PRO A 22 -50.64 8.42 -52.32
C PRO A 22 -52.08 8.75 -51.70
N SER A 23 -52.12 9.58 -50.62
CA SER A 23 -53.23 10.51 -50.15
C SER A 23 -54.32 9.97 -49.17
N LYS A 24 -55.08 10.77 -48.34
CA LYS A 24 -55.20 12.24 -48.06
C LYS A 24 -56.04 12.56 -46.76
N LEU A 25 -55.76 13.67 -46.03
CA LEU A 25 -56.62 14.50 -45.10
C LEU A 25 -57.40 13.84 -43.91
N GLY A 26 -57.82 14.53 -42.82
CA GLY A 26 -57.55 15.90 -42.30
C GLY A 26 -58.63 16.45 -41.31
N GLU A 27 -58.22 17.25 -40.28
CA GLU A 27 -59.08 18.11 -39.38
C GLU A 27 -60.09 17.38 -38.43
N ASN A 28 -60.65 17.87 -37.29
CA ASN A 28 -60.67 19.07 -36.39
C ASN A 28 -61.37 18.65 -35.04
N ARG A 29 -61.53 19.34 -33.87
CA ARG A 29 -61.08 20.52 -33.06
C ARG A 29 -61.64 20.31 -31.59
N LEU A 30 -61.62 21.14 -30.51
CA LEU A 30 -61.30 22.56 -30.25
C LEU A 30 -60.67 22.82 -28.82
N ARG A 31 -61.41 23.32 -27.78
CA ARG A 31 -60.95 23.96 -26.49
C ARG A 31 -62.17 24.38 -25.58
N PRO A 32 -62.08 25.07 -24.40
CA PRO A 32 -61.07 25.17 -23.30
C PRO A 32 -61.65 25.30 -21.83
N GLU A 33 -60.80 25.67 -20.84
CA GLU A 33 -61.06 26.54 -19.62
C GLU A 33 -61.89 26.04 -18.39
N TYR A 34 -61.65 26.43 -17.12
CA TYR A 34 -60.47 26.99 -16.39
C TYR A 34 -60.64 26.94 -14.82
N SER A 35 -59.53 27.04 -14.06
CA SER A 35 -59.37 27.59 -12.67
C SER A 35 -60.18 27.11 -11.42
N GLY A 36 -59.47 26.52 -10.42
CA GLY A 36 -59.11 27.26 -9.17
C GLY A 36 -59.74 26.94 -7.79
N HIS A 37 -58.88 26.57 -6.80
CA HIS A 37 -58.93 26.86 -5.33
C HIS A 37 -60.11 26.30 -4.45
N ILE A 38 -60.06 26.10 -3.11
CA ILE A 38 -59.00 25.99 -2.06
C ILE A 38 -59.56 25.24 -0.78
N PHE A 39 -58.71 24.47 -0.08
CA PHE A 39 -58.69 24.00 1.34
C PHE A 39 -59.86 23.28 2.08
N GLU A 40 -59.47 22.20 2.80
CA GLU A 40 -59.86 21.67 4.14
C GLU A 40 -61.33 21.46 4.61
N GLY A 41 -61.58 20.48 5.52
CA GLY A 41 -62.86 20.48 6.27
C GLY A 41 -63.44 19.28 7.08
N GLN A 42 -62.71 18.21 7.45
CA GLN A 42 -63.16 17.19 8.45
C GLN A 42 -64.42 16.31 8.12
N VAL A 43 -64.80 15.42 9.07
CA VAL A 43 -65.58 14.13 8.97
C VAL A 43 -66.18 13.86 10.40
N PRO A 44 -67.22 13.02 10.71
CA PRO A 44 -68.06 12.01 9.99
C PRO A 44 -69.52 12.50 9.67
N PRO A 45 -70.66 11.72 9.56
CA PRO A 45 -70.99 10.30 9.89
C PRO A 45 -71.89 9.50 8.89
N VAL A 46 -72.52 8.41 9.36
CA VAL A 46 -73.25 7.31 8.65
C VAL A 46 -74.41 6.85 9.59
N PRO A 47 -75.69 6.49 9.20
CA PRO A 47 -76.00 5.19 8.54
C PRO A 47 -77.37 4.93 7.82
N LYS A 48 -77.55 3.67 7.33
CA LYS A 48 -78.79 2.86 7.06
C LYS A 48 -79.48 2.81 5.67
N ARG A 49 -78.96 1.90 4.82
CA ARG A 49 -79.57 0.61 4.37
C ARG A 49 -80.99 0.56 3.71
N ALA A 50 -81.04 0.20 2.43
CA ALA A 50 -82.09 -0.57 1.73
C ALA A 50 -81.47 -1.39 0.55
N SER A 51 -82.20 -2.26 -0.16
CA SER A 51 -81.58 -3.39 -0.92
C SER A 51 -82.17 -3.79 -2.29
N SER A 52 -81.27 -4.01 -3.26
CA SER A 52 -81.39 -4.93 -4.43
C SER A 52 -82.42 -4.60 -5.54
N PRO A 53 -82.31 -5.19 -6.76
CA PRO A 53 -81.32 -6.14 -7.29
C PRO A 53 -80.48 -5.60 -8.48
N ILE A 54 -79.65 -6.47 -9.07
CA ILE A 54 -78.75 -6.21 -10.21
C ILE A 54 -79.34 -6.79 -11.52
N SER A 55 -79.17 -6.10 -12.65
CA SER A 55 -79.43 -6.62 -14.00
C SER A 55 -78.11 -6.92 -14.76
N GLU A 56 -78.13 -7.85 -15.70
CA GLU A 56 -76.89 -8.52 -16.16
C GLU A 56 -76.05 -7.78 -17.23
N GLU A 57 -76.53 -6.69 -17.84
CA GLU A 57 -75.81 -6.02 -18.95
C GLU A 57 -74.50 -5.31 -18.54
N ASP A 58 -74.39 -4.80 -17.30
CA ASP A 58 -73.18 -4.12 -16.84
C ASP A 58 -71.96 -5.06 -16.70
N ARG A 59 -72.20 -6.38 -16.66
CA ARG A 59 -71.15 -7.37 -16.38
C ARG A 59 -70.15 -7.58 -17.53
N SER A 60 -70.48 -7.12 -18.73
CA SER A 60 -69.64 -7.24 -19.93
C SER A 60 -68.76 -6.01 -20.17
N ARG A 61 -69.30 -4.78 -20.03
CA ARG A 61 -68.58 -3.53 -20.39
C ARG A 61 -67.61 -3.02 -19.32
N SER A 62 -67.75 -3.45 -18.06
CA SER A 62 -66.85 -3.08 -16.97
C SER A 62 -65.43 -3.64 -17.15
N ARG A 63 -65.30 -4.94 -17.46
CA ARG A 63 -64.00 -5.64 -17.48
C ARG A 63 -63.01 -5.09 -18.50
N THR A 64 -63.47 -4.71 -19.70
CA THR A 64 -62.59 -4.16 -20.75
C THR A 64 -62.11 -2.74 -20.46
N ARG A 65 -62.87 -1.94 -19.68
CA ARG A 65 -62.45 -0.60 -19.27
C ARG A 65 -61.53 -0.61 -18.06
N THR A 66 -61.74 -1.49 -17.08
CA THR A 66 -60.85 -1.59 -15.92
C THR A 66 -59.45 -2.05 -16.29
N LEU A 67 -59.28 -3.02 -17.22
CA LEU A 67 -57.95 -3.42 -17.68
C LEU A 67 -57.21 -2.28 -18.41
N LEU A 68 -57.88 -1.56 -19.31
CA LEU A 68 -57.23 -0.43 -20.01
C LEU A 68 -56.85 0.71 -19.05
N SER A 69 -57.69 1.04 -18.06
CA SER A 69 -57.34 2.07 -17.07
C SER A 69 -56.14 1.67 -16.20
N VAL A 70 -56.03 0.40 -15.78
CA VAL A 70 -54.86 -0.08 -15.02
C VAL A 70 -53.60 -0.06 -15.87
N VAL A 71 -53.67 -0.51 -17.12
CA VAL A 71 -52.51 -0.47 -18.05
C VAL A 71 -52.10 0.96 -18.38
N LEU A 72 -53.05 1.90 -18.57
CA LEU A 72 -52.71 3.29 -18.86
C LEU A 72 -52.14 4.03 -17.65
N ILE A 73 -52.63 3.74 -16.43
CA ILE A 73 -52.04 4.28 -15.19
C ILE A 73 -50.62 3.71 -14.98
N LEU A 74 -50.40 2.41 -15.22
CA LEU A 74 -49.05 1.83 -15.17
C LEU A 74 -48.11 2.47 -16.22
N LEU A 75 -48.59 2.75 -17.43
CA LEU A 75 -47.79 3.40 -18.48
C LEU A 75 -47.56 4.90 -18.24
N VAL A 76 -48.48 5.62 -17.58
CA VAL A 76 -48.27 7.03 -17.21
C VAL A 76 -47.39 7.17 -15.97
N VAL A 77 -47.48 6.26 -15.00
CA VAL A 77 -46.52 6.18 -13.89
C VAL A 77 -45.13 5.80 -14.39
N ALA A 78 -45.02 4.83 -15.32
CA ALA A 78 -43.77 4.51 -16.02
C ALA A 78 -43.33 5.58 -17.04
N GLY A 79 -44.16 6.57 -17.37
CA GLY A 79 -43.85 7.66 -18.28
C GLY A 79 -43.35 8.92 -17.56
N ALA A 80 -44.09 9.38 -16.54
CA ALA A 80 -43.80 10.61 -15.82
C ALA A 80 -42.58 10.49 -14.88
N ILE A 81 -42.32 9.31 -14.32
CA ILE A 81 -41.12 9.06 -13.50
C ILE A 81 -39.84 9.04 -14.36
N ASN A 82 -39.96 8.71 -15.65
CA ASN A 82 -38.84 8.65 -16.60
C ASN A 82 -38.54 10.00 -17.29
N GLY A 83 -39.16 11.11 -16.87
CA GLY A 83 -39.00 12.42 -17.52
C GLY A 83 -38.17 13.45 -16.74
N ALA A 84 -38.32 13.53 -15.42
CA ALA A 84 -37.68 14.56 -14.60
C ALA A 84 -37.56 14.15 -13.12
N LEU A 85 -36.62 13.25 -12.82
CA LEU A 85 -35.91 13.16 -11.53
C LEU A 85 -34.76 12.13 -11.55
N PHE A 86 -34.54 11.43 -12.67
CA PHE A 86 -33.21 10.99 -13.08
C PHE A 86 -32.33 12.19 -13.50
N SER A 87 -32.17 13.14 -12.57
CA SER A 87 -30.81 13.52 -12.25
C SER A 87 -30.14 12.22 -11.77
N SER A 88 -29.43 11.53 -12.67
CA SER A 88 -28.35 10.66 -12.22
C SER A 88 -27.56 11.45 -11.18
N PRO A 89 -27.09 10.86 -10.07
CA PRO A 89 -26.02 11.51 -9.34
C PRO A 89 -24.93 11.75 -10.38
N SER A 90 -24.69 13.02 -10.70
CA SER A 90 -23.37 13.40 -11.16
C SER A 90 -22.48 12.95 -10.03
N THR A 91 -21.78 11.84 -10.27
CA THR A 91 -20.67 11.42 -9.44
C THR A 91 -19.66 12.53 -9.56
N ARG A 92 -19.83 13.54 -8.69
CA ARG A 92 -18.88 14.62 -8.46
C ARG A 92 -17.59 13.89 -8.14
N ARG A 93 -16.74 13.77 -9.15
CA ARG A 93 -15.49 13.01 -9.07
C ARG A 93 -14.77 13.52 -7.83
N GLU A 94 -14.51 12.62 -6.88
CA GLU A 94 -13.86 13.03 -5.64
C GLU A 94 -12.51 13.62 -6.01
N SER A 95 -12.34 14.91 -5.72
CA SER A 95 -11.17 15.67 -6.13
C SER A 95 -9.99 15.29 -5.22
N GLY A 96 -8.96 14.69 -5.80
CA GLY A 96 -7.82 14.11 -5.10
C GLY A 96 -7.58 12.65 -5.50
N VAL A 97 -6.81 11.94 -4.69
CA VAL A 97 -6.42 10.54 -4.93
C VAL A 97 -7.59 9.61 -4.57
N PRO A 98 -8.01 8.69 -5.46
CA PRO A 98 -9.13 7.78 -5.16
C PRO A 98 -8.89 6.89 -3.92
N PRO A 99 -9.94 6.61 -3.12
CA PRO A 99 -9.85 5.62 -2.05
C PRO A 99 -9.39 4.25 -2.58
N GLY A 100 -8.31 3.72 -2.00
CA GLY A 100 -7.74 2.42 -2.39
C GLY A 100 -6.71 2.45 -3.53
N ALA A 101 -6.35 3.62 -4.08
CA ALA A 101 -5.25 3.75 -5.03
C ALA A 101 -3.94 3.17 -4.46
N GLN A 102 -3.14 2.50 -5.31
CA GLN A 102 -1.83 1.95 -4.92
C GLN A 102 -0.82 3.04 -4.57
N PHE A 103 -0.79 4.16 -5.31
CA PHE A 103 0.03 5.34 -4.98
C PHE A 103 -0.76 6.66 -5.07
N ALA A 104 -0.37 7.60 -4.21
CA ALA A 104 -0.85 8.98 -4.14
C ALA A 104 0.15 9.98 -4.74
N TYR A 105 1.42 9.57 -4.85
CA TYR A 105 2.54 10.34 -5.39
C TYR A 105 3.36 9.44 -6.33
N ILE A 106 3.80 9.99 -7.46
CA ILE A 106 4.77 9.36 -8.35
C ILE A 106 5.91 10.33 -8.66
N VAL A 107 7.15 9.83 -8.64
CA VAL A 107 8.30 10.43 -9.33
C VAL A 107 8.56 9.59 -10.58
N THR A 108 8.68 10.22 -11.74
CA THR A 108 9.12 9.59 -13.00
C THR A 108 10.46 10.18 -13.40
N ILE A 109 11.46 9.32 -13.59
CA ILE A 109 12.74 9.70 -14.20
C ILE A 109 12.78 9.03 -15.57
N LEU A 110 12.92 9.83 -16.62
CA LEU A 110 13.08 9.33 -17.99
C LEU A 110 14.54 9.50 -18.41
N MET A 111 15.09 8.40 -18.91
CA MET A 111 16.48 8.22 -19.32
C MET A 111 16.56 7.97 -20.83
N GLU A 112 17.75 8.01 -21.40
CA GLU A 112 17.96 8.13 -22.84
C GLU A 112 18.65 6.92 -23.49
N ASN A 113 18.19 6.58 -24.70
CA ASN A 113 18.97 5.92 -25.76
C ASN A 113 19.75 4.65 -25.33
N ASN A 114 19.13 3.80 -24.49
CA ASN A 114 19.72 2.54 -24.02
C ASN A 114 18.68 1.42 -23.90
N GLY A 115 18.90 0.36 -24.67
CA GLY A 115 18.14 -0.88 -24.54
C GLY A 115 18.40 -1.60 -23.21
N VAL A 116 17.49 -2.49 -22.83
CA VAL A 116 17.47 -3.16 -21.53
C VAL A 116 18.77 -3.89 -21.17
N CYS A 117 19.52 -4.38 -22.16
CA CYS A 117 20.81 -5.07 -21.98
C CYS A 117 22.05 -4.17 -22.18
N ASN A 118 21.90 -2.90 -22.58
CA ASN A 118 22.95 -1.89 -22.34
C ASN A 118 23.01 -1.55 -20.84
N VAL A 119 21.86 -1.57 -20.17
CA VAL A 119 21.70 -1.29 -18.73
C VAL A 119 22.02 -2.51 -17.87
N LEU A 120 21.25 -3.61 -18.00
CA LEU A 120 21.30 -4.75 -17.08
C LEU A 120 22.59 -5.58 -17.20
N THR A 121 23.36 -5.65 -16.10
CA THR A 121 24.59 -6.46 -16.06
C THR A 121 24.33 -7.96 -16.25
N SER A 122 23.10 -8.43 -15.99
CA SER A 122 22.66 -9.82 -16.21
C SER A 122 22.61 -10.26 -17.67
N CYS A 123 22.61 -9.32 -18.62
CA CYS A 123 22.74 -9.60 -20.06
C CYS A 123 23.85 -8.78 -20.75
N GLY A 124 24.86 -8.33 -19.97
CA GLY A 124 26.08 -7.70 -20.49
C GLY A 124 26.17 -6.18 -20.32
N GLY A 125 25.16 -5.55 -19.73
CA GLY A 125 25.11 -4.10 -19.52
C GLY A 125 26.05 -3.57 -18.42
N ALA A 126 26.09 -2.25 -18.29
CA ALA A 126 27.09 -1.54 -17.50
C ALA A 126 26.52 -0.71 -16.32
N ALA A 127 25.27 -0.98 -15.90
CA ALA A 127 24.58 -0.30 -14.80
C ALA A 127 24.37 -1.23 -13.58
N PRO A 128 25.41 -1.47 -12.74
CA PRO A 128 25.30 -2.35 -11.58
C PRO A 128 24.33 -1.84 -10.51
N TYR A 129 24.19 -0.53 -10.30
CA TYR A 129 23.22 -0.01 -9.34
C TYR A 129 21.77 -0.21 -9.82
N LEU A 130 21.46 0.15 -11.06
CA LEU A 130 20.13 -0.11 -11.65
C LEU A 130 19.79 -1.61 -11.70
N THR A 131 20.78 -2.48 -11.92
CA THR A 131 20.57 -3.94 -11.87
C THR A 131 20.26 -4.43 -10.44
N SER A 132 20.92 -3.86 -9.41
CA SER A 132 20.62 -4.18 -8.01
C SER A 132 19.28 -3.60 -7.55
N LEU A 133 18.94 -2.39 -8.00
CA LEU A 133 17.70 -1.69 -7.66
C LEU A 133 16.47 -2.44 -8.20
N SER A 134 16.51 -2.94 -9.44
CA SER A 134 15.42 -3.72 -10.02
C SER A 134 15.28 -5.12 -9.40
N GLN A 135 16.38 -5.75 -8.97
CA GLN A 135 16.35 -6.99 -8.18
C GLN A 135 15.72 -6.81 -6.79
N ASN A 136 15.91 -5.63 -6.16
CA ASN A 136 15.30 -5.31 -4.88
C ASN A 136 13.81 -4.92 -5.01
N TYR A 137 13.45 -4.13 -6.02
CA TYR A 137 12.09 -3.61 -6.21
C TYR A 137 11.32 -4.29 -7.34
N SER A 138 11.59 -3.98 -8.61
CA SER A 138 10.90 -4.67 -9.72
C SER A 138 11.61 -4.51 -11.06
N LEU A 139 11.19 -5.31 -12.05
CA LEU A 139 11.61 -5.18 -13.45
C LEU A 139 10.47 -5.57 -14.40
N ALA A 140 10.32 -4.86 -15.51
CA ALA A 140 9.21 -5.10 -16.45
C ALA A 140 9.31 -6.38 -17.30
N GLY A 141 10.38 -7.18 -17.19
CA GLY A 141 10.51 -8.48 -17.85
C GLY A 141 11.84 -9.18 -17.58
N SER A 142 12.00 -10.38 -18.14
CA SER A 142 13.25 -11.15 -18.17
C SER A 142 13.81 -11.19 -19.58
N CYS A 143 14.81 -10.36 -19.89
CA CYS A 143 15.31 -10.15 -21.25
C CYS A 143 16.72 -10.69 -21.48
N GLN A 144 17.00 -11.16 -22.70
CA GLN A 144 18.29 -11.75 -23.11
C GLN A 144 19.02 -10.90 -24.16
N SER A 145 18.32 -9.97 -24.81
CA SER A 145 18.87 -8.91 -25.64
C SER A 145 17.92 -7.71 -25.62
N ASN A 146 18.34 -6.58 -26.22
CA ASN A 146 17.49 -5.42 -26.50
C ASN A 146 16.28 -5.74 -27.41
N SER A 147 16.23 -6.93 -28.00
CA SER A 147 15.23 -7.35 -28.99
C SER A 147 14.50 -8.66 -28.64
N ALA A 148 14.74 -9.23 -27.47
CA ALA A 148 14.11 -10.48 -27.05
C ALA A 148 13.99 -10.63 -25.53
N CYS A 149 12.77 -10.87 -25.06
CA CYS A 149 12.47 -11.24 -23.67
C CYS A 149 11.77 -12.60 -23.57
N SER A 150 12.17 -13.37 -22.55
CA SER A 150 11.63 -14.70 -22.22
C SER A 150 10.28 -14.64 -21.49
N SER A 151 10.03 -13.54 -20.77
CA SER A 151 8.77 -13.22 -20.14
C SER A 151 8.66 -11.71 -19.92
N GLY A 152 7.47 -11.15 -20.06
CA GLY A 152 7.24 -9.72 -20.04
C GLY A 152 8.11 -8.94 -21.04
N GLY A 153 8.52 -7.75 -20.63
CA GLY A 153 9.31 -6.80 -21.40
C GLY A 153 8.59 -5.46 -21.51
N TYR A 154 9.34 -4.37 -21.47
CA TYR A 154 8.85 -3.02 -21.76
C TYR A 154 9.49 -2.54 -23.04
N THR A 155 8.72 -1.96 -23.97
CA THR A 155 9.27 -1.46 -25.25
C THR A 155 9.15 0.05 -25.39
N ALA A 156 10.05 0.62 -26.19
CA ALA A 156 9.81 1.87 -26.91
C ALA A 156 8.55 1.75 -27.80
N VAL A 157 8.10 2.85 -28.41
CA VAL A 157 6.98 2.84 -29.38
C VAL A 157 7.37 3.32 -30.77
N ASP A 158 8.42 4.12 -30.90
CA ASP A 158 8.95 4.60 -32.18
C ASP A 158 10.44 5.01 -32.06
N HIS A 159 11.01 5.60 -33.11
CA HIS A 159 12.30 6.31 -33.08
C HIS A 159 12.24 7.59 -33.96
N PRO A 160 12.96 8.68 -33.66
CA PRO A 160 13.91 8.88 -32.55
C PRO A 160 13.19 9.20 -31.22
N SER A 161 13.94 9.75 -30.25
CA SER A 161 13.51 10.00 -28.87
C SER A 161 12.21 10.78 -28.74
N LEU A 162 12.03 11.91 -29.44
CA LEU A 162 10.86 12.78 -29.29
C LEU A 162 9.50 12.03 -29.37
N PRO A 163 9.27 11.14 -30.36
CA PRO A 163 8.12 10.23 -30.37
C PRO A 163 7.80 9.53 -29.03
N ASN A 164 8.81 8.95 -28.38
CA ASN A 164 8.65 8.24 -27.11
C ASN A 164 8.24 9.20 -25.99
N TYR A 165 8.86 10.38 -25.90
CA TYR A 165 8.49 11.46 -24.97
C TYR A 165 7.04 11.96 -25.14
N LEU A 166 6.56 12.12 -26.38
CA LEU A 166 5.19 12.55 -26.63
C LEU A 166 4.17 11.45 -26.30
N SER A 167 4.54 10.19 -26.57
CA SER A 167 3.70 9.03 -26.29
C SER A 167 3.44 8.84 -24.78
N LEU A 168 4.45 9.07 -23.94
CA LEU A 168 4.38 9.03 -22.47
C LEU A 168 3.51 10.15 -21.87
N PHE A 169 3.18 11.20 -22.63
CA PHE A 169 2.52 12.41 -22.12
C PHE A 169 1.10 12.63 -22.67
N SER A 170 0.80 12.16 -23.89
CA SER A 170 -0.51 12.36 -24.54
C SER A 170 -1.12 11.15 -25.21
N GLY A 171 -0.44 9.99 -25.21
CA GLY A 171 -0.85 8.79 -25.95
C GLY A 171 -0.59 8.87 -27.47
N LEU A 172 0.03 9.96 -27.95
CA LEU A 172 0.37 10.16 -29.37
C LEU A 172 1.89 10.28 -29.53
N ALA A 173 2.49 9.52 -30.45
CA ALA A 173 3.91 9.61 -30.79
C ALA A 173 4.25 10.79 -31.73
N GLY A 174 3.26 11.39 -32.40
CA GLY A 174 3.48 12.47 -33.36
C GLY A 174 3.93 12.01 -34.75
N ASP A 175 4.21 10.71 -34.96
CA ASP A 175 4.72 10.15 -36.20
C ASP A 175 3.59 9.99 -37.24
N CYS A 176 3.75 10.65 -38.39
CA CYS A 176 2.77 10.59 -39.49
C CYS A 176 2.94 9.38 -40.44
N ARG A 177 4.09 8.71 -40.42
CA ARG A 177 4.43 7.51 -41.20
C ARG A 177 3.92 6.27 -40.49
N ASN A 178 4.08 6.22 -39.16
CA ASN A 178 3.53 5.20 -38.26
C ASN A 178 2.11 5.58 -37.79
N GLY A 179 1.27 6.04 -38.73
CA GLY A 179 -0.10 6.54 -38.50
C GLY A 179 -1.16 5.47 -38.17
N GLY A 180 -0.81 4.40 -37.46
CA GLY A 180 -1.74 3.36 -37.01
C GLY A 180 -2.29 3.60 -35.60
N ASP A 181 -3.49 3.09 -35.33
CA ASP A 181 -4.22 3.21 -34.05
C ASP A 181 -3.43 2.69 -32.82
N THR A 182 -2.36 1.92 -33.06
CA THR A 182 -1.46 1.29 -32.08
C THR A 182 -0.15 2.04 -31.82
N THR A 183 0.22 2.99 -32.68
CA THR A 183 1.51 3.71 -32.64
C THR A 183 1.35 5.22 -32.43
N GLY A 184 0.12 5.72 -32.32
CA GLY A 184 -0.14 7.06 -31.77
C GLY A 184 -0.12 8.22 -32.78
N GLY A 185 0.23 8.00 -34.05
CA GLY A 185 -0.08 8.91 -35.17
C GLY A 185 0.46 10.35 -35.13
N CYS A 186 0.05 11.14 -36.13
CA CYS A 186 0.56 12.50 -36.42
C CYS A 186 0.48 13.52 -35.28
N MET A 187 1.41 14.49 -35.27
CA MET A 187 1.23 15.75 -34.55
C MET A 187 0.06 16.57 -35.14
N PRO A 188 -0.89 17.10 -34.33
CA PRO A 188 -1.98 17.93 -34.85
C PRO A 188 -1.56 19.24 -35.53
N SER A 189 -0.33 19.73 -35.32
CA SER A 189 0.24 20.87 -36.05
C SER A 189 0.61 20.58 -37.51
N GLY A 190 0.51 19.33 -37.97
CA GLY A 190 1.04 18.89 -39.26
C GLY A 190 2.57 18.71 -39.27
N GLY A 191 3.18 18.56 -38.09
CA GLY A 191 4.55 18.11 -37.92
C GLY A 191 4.70 16.60 -38.06
N ASP A 192 5.95 16.14 -38.19
CA ASP A 192 6.34 14.74 -38.30
C ASP A 192 7.49 14.50 -37.31
N SER A 193 7.29 13.65 -36.30
CA SER A 193 8.25 13.43 -35.21
C SER A 193 9.38 12.44 -35.54
N THR A 194 9.36 11.81 -36.72
CA THR A 194 10.44 10.94 -37.26
C THR A 194 11.81 11.61 -37.44
N SER A 195 11.91 12.91 -37.15
CA SER A 195 13.16 13.60 -36.88
C SER A 195 12.93 14.53 -35.70
N ASP A 196 13.72 14.38 -34.64
CA ASP A 196 13.72 15.27 -33.47
C ASP A 196 13.66 16.74 -33.89
N CYS A 197 12.59 17.42 -33.50
CA CYS A 197 12.35 18.82 -33.85
C CYS A 197 12.15 19.66 -32.59
N THR A 198 12.79 20.84 -32.54
CA THR A 198 12.59 21.83 -31.48
C THR A 198 11.12 22.29 -31.45
N PRO A 199 10.51 22.51 -30.26
CA PRO A 199 9.16 23.05 -30.16
C PRO A 199 8.99 24.29 -31.04
N SER A 200 8.03 24.22 -31.95
CA SER A 200 7.78 25.27 -32.94
C SER A 200 6.35 25.17 -33.48
N ILE A 201 5.89 26.19 -34.21
CA ILE A 201 4.54 26.20 -34.80
C ILE A 201 4.25 25.00 -35.73
N SER A 202 5.30 24.36 -36.28
CA SER A 202 5.24 23.16 -37.11
C SER A 202 5.69 21.88 -36.38
N CYS A 203 6.02 21.96 -35.09
CA CYS A 203 6.42 20.82 -34.24
C CYS A 203 5.85 21.07 -32.83
N THR A 204 4.54 20.86 -32.68
CA THR A 204 3.81 21.10 -31.43
C THR A 204 2.53 20.26 -31.35
N MET A 205 2.24 19.78 -30.15
CA MET A 205 1.00 19.08 -29.80
C MET A 205 -0.10 20.08 -29.39
N SER A 206 -0.20 21.18 -30.14
CA SER A 206 -1.09 22.30 -29.84
C SER A 206 -2.57 21.90 -29.92
N GLY A 207 -3.25 21.90 -28.77
CA GLY A 207 -4.65 21.46 -28.65
C GLY A 207 -4.83 19.97 -28.39
N THR A 208 -3.75 19.20 -28.25
CA THR A 208 -3.78 17.81 -27.80
C THR A 208 -4.07 17.75 -26.30
N VAL A 209 -5.13 17.03 -25.91
CA VAL A 209 -5.39 16.73 -24.49
C VAL A 209 -4.29 15.82 -23.96
N ASN A 210 -3.75 16.15 -22.78
CA ASN A 210 -2.56 15.50 -22.22
C ASN A 210 -2.77 15.04 -20.76
N ILE A 211 -1.78 14.34 -20.20
CA ILE A 211 -1.88 13.78 -18.84
C ILE A 211 -2.06 14.87 -17.76
N VAL A 212 -1.50 16.08 -17.96
CA VAL A 212 -1.70 17.22 -17.06
C VAL A 212 -3.16 17.68 -17.03
N ASP A 213 -3.88 17.67 -18.16
CA ASP A 213 -5.33 17.93 -18.16
C ASP A 213 -6.09 16.91 -17.31
N ARG A 214 -5.68 15.64 -17.33
CA ARG A 214 -6.35 14.58 -16.54
C ARG A 214 -6.06 14.72 -15.05
N ILE A 215 -4.82 15.03 -14.68
CA ILE A 215 -4.37 15.29 -13.31
C ILE A 215 -5.12 16.49 -12.74
N GLU A 216 -5.11 17.64 -13.42
CA GLU A 216 -5.78 18.86 -12.94
C GLU A 216 -7.31 18.68 -12.89
N ALA A 217 -7.93 18.00 -13.86
CA ALA A 217 -9.35 17.70 -13.84
C ALA A 217 -9.78 16.68 -12.77
N ALA A 218 -8.83 15.94 -12.18
CA ALA A 218 -9.04 15.11 -10.99
C ALA A 218 -8.78 15.88 -9.68
N GLY A 219 -8.36 17.15 -9.74
CA GLY A 219 -7.94 17.92 -8.55
C GLY A 219 -6.59 17.47 -7.97
N LEU A 220 -5.79 16.75 -8.75
CA LEU A 220 -4.42 16.38 -8.43
C LEU A 220 -3.44 17.49 -8.90
N THR A 221 -2.22 17.43 -8.38
CA THR A 221 -1.16 18.41 -8.67
C THR A 221 -0.02 17.80 -9.47
N TRP A 222 0.71 18.62 -10.23
CA TRP A 222 1.89 18.19 -10.98
C TRP A 222 3.04 19.20 -10.89
N LYS A 223 4.27 18.69 -11.03
CA LYS A 223 5.51 19.47 -11.25
C LYS A 223 6.44 18.67 -12.16
N ALA A 224 7.25 19.36 -12.95
CA ALA A 224 8.20 18.74 -13.87
C ALA A 224 9.53 19.47 -13.85
N TRP A 225 10.60 18.72 -13.69
CA TRP A 225 11.96 19.19 -13.62
C TRP A 225 12.75 18.78 -14.86
N ALA A 226 13.63 19.68 -15.30
CA ALA A 226 14.68 19.37 -16.24
C ALA A 226 16.00 19.99 -15.77
N GLU A 227 17.08 19.23 -15.87
CA GLU A 227 18.44 19.78 -15.83
C GLU A 227 18.71 20.57 -17.12
N ASP A 228 19.76 21.42 -17.12
CA ASP A 228 20.09 22.42 -18.16
C ASP A 228 19.01 23.47 -18.50
N LEU A 229 17.74 23.27 -18.13
CA LEU A 229 16.66 24.25 -18.26
C LEU A 229 17.01 25.52 -17.46
N PRO A 230 17.16 26.71 -18.08
CA PRO A 230 17.54 27.92 -17.36
C PRO A 230 16.59 28.28 -16.21
N SER A 231 17.16 28.65 -15.07
CA SER A 231 16.41 29.01 -13.84
C SER A 231 15.44 30.18 -14.04
N SER A 232 15.72 31.07 -15.00
CA SER A 232 14.71 31.92 -15.61
C SER A 232 13.99 31.13 -16.72
N ASN A 233 12.85 30.51 -16.40
CA ASN A 233 11.99 29.85 -17.38
C ASN A 233 11.03 30.89 -18.04
N PRO A 234 11.26 31.35 -19.29
CA PRO A 234 10.36 32.30 -19.95
C PRO A 234 9.04 31.68 -20.47
N CYS A 235 8.96 30.35 -20.64
CA CYS A 235 7.96 29.66 -21.45
C CYS A 235 7.68 30.34 -22.80
N THR A 236 8.50 30.02 -23.80
CA THR A 236 8.53 30.68 -25.13
C THR A 236 7.30 30.45 -26.02
N GLY A 237 6.22 29.84 -25.53
CA GLY A 237 5.04 29.52 -26.34
C GLY A 237 5.34 28.46 -27.39
N THR A 238 5.64 28.91 -28.61
CA THR A 238 6.14 28.09 -29.73
C THR A 238 7.43 28.67 -30.36
N ASP A 239 8.11 29.60 -29.68
CA ASP A 239 9.41 30.10 -30.11
C ASP A 239 10.54 29.23 -29.55
N ALA A 240 11.68 29.18 -30.23
CA ALA A 240 12.82 28.36 -29.84
C ALA A 240 13.34 28.73 -28.43
N TYR A 241 13.57 27.72 -27.58
CA TYR A 241 13.87 27.93 -26.17
C TYR A 241 15.33 28.43 -25.98
N PRO A 242 15.56 29.63 -25.42
CA PRO A 242 16.91 30.19 -25.31
C PRO A 242 17.73 29.45 -24.25
N GLY A 243 18.85 28.86 -24.67
CA GLY A 243 19.82 28.23 -23.78
C GLY A 243 19.51 26.80 -23.32
N PHE A 244 18.41 26.18 -23.79
CA PHE A 244 18.04 24.81 -23.45
C PHE A 244 18.11 23.91 -24.71
N SER A 245 19.30 23.39 -25.02
CA SER A 245 19.56 22.59 -26.24
C SER A 245 18.94 21.19 -26.20
N THR A 246 18.63 20.68 -25.01
CA THR A 246 18.05 19.35 -24.75
C THR A 246 16.52 19.37 -24.65
N VAL A 247 15.88 20.49 -25.05
CA VAL A 247 14.42 20.71 -25.02
C VAL A 247 13.56 19.60 -25.64
N ARG A 248 14.12 18.81 -26.57
CA ARG A 248 13.46 17.65 -27.17
C ARG A 248 13.13 16.54 -26.17
N HIS A 249 13.92 16.42 -25.10
CA HIS A 249 13.76 15.49 -23.99
C HIS A 249 12.80 16.04 -22.89
N PHE A 250 12.03 17.10 -23.15
CA PHE A 250 11.12 17.67 -22.16
C PHE A 250 9.72 17.91 -22.75
N PRO A 251 8.78 16.96 -22.58
CA PRO A 251 7.58 16.88 -23.42
C PRO A 251 6.63 18.07 -23.18
N PHE A 252 6.62 18.61 -21.96
CA PHE A 252 5.78 19.73 -21.52
C PHE A 252 5.85 20.96 -22.44
N PHE A 253 6.98 21.24 -23.08
CA PHE A 253 7.14 22.40 -23.96
C PHE A 253 6.62 22.21 -25.39
N TYR A 254 6.15 21.01 -25.75
CA TYR A 254 5.43 20.78 -27.01
C TYR A 254 3.94 21.15 -26.94
N TYR A 255 3.38 21.38 -25.73
CA TYR A 255 1.95 21.57 -25.50
C TYR A 255 1.63 23.04 -25.21
N THR A 256 0.88 23.70 -26.10
CA THR A 256 0.63 25.14 -26.05
C THR A 256 -0.29 25.57 -24.90
N ASP A 257 -1.13 24.66 -24.40
CA ASP A 257 -1.89 24.83 -23.16
C ASP A 257 -0.99 24.92 -21.92
N ILE A 258 0.22 24.38 -21.97
CA ILE A 258 1.24 24.53 -20.93
C ILE A 258 2.06 25.80 -21.18
N THR A 259 2.66 25.95 -22.36
CA THR A 259 3.62 27.04 -22.64
C THR A 259 2.97 28.43 -22.70
N LEU A 260 1.70 28.56 -23.11
CA LEU A 260 0.96 29.83 -23.11
C LEU A 260 0.24 30.11 -21.78
N SER A 261 0.15 29.11 -20.89
CA SER A 261 -0.49 29.26 -19.58
C SER A 261 0.55 29.55 -18.51
N LYS A 262 0.64 30.80 -18.06
CA LYS A 262 1.58 31.22 -16.99
C LYS A 262 1.50 30.34 -15.73
N THR A 263 0.33 29.79 -15.41
CA THR A 263 0.14 28.91 -14.24
C THR A 263 0.72 27.51 -14.48
N ARG A 264 0.46 26.89 -15.65
CA ARG A 264 1.02 25.57 -16.00
C ARG A 264 2.53 25.65 -16.25
N CYS A 265 2.96 26.68 -16.97
CA CYS A 265 4.36 27.07 -17.12
C CYS A 265 5.14 27.07 -15.79
N ALA A 266 4.58 27.67 -14.74
CA ALA A 266 5.24 27.77 -13.43
C ALA A 266 5.48 26.42 -12.70
N ASN A 267 4.89 25.32 -13.19
CA ASN A 267 5.16 23.96 -12.73
C ASN A 267 6.28 23.25 -13.50
N THR A 268 6.84 23.88 -14.56
CA THR A 268 8.06 23.43 -15.25
C THR A 268 9.28 24.15 -14.68
N LEU A 269 10.25 23.39 -14.18
CA LEU A 269 11.24 23.84 -13.19
C LEU A 269 12.66 23.42 -13.55
N HIS A 270 13.63 24.28 -13.24
CA HIS A 270 15.05 23.96 -13.28
C HIS A 270 15.42 22.92 -12.21
N ALA A 271 16.36 22.03 -12.52
CA ALA A 271 17.07 21.20 -11.56
C ALA A 271 18.59 21.31 -11.74
N SER A 272 19.34 21.21 -10.64
CA SER A 272 20.81 21.32 -10.65
C SER A 272 21.51 19.96 -10.49
N ALA A 273 22.16 19.51 -11.56
CA ALA A 273 23.04 18.35 -11.57
C ALA A 273 24.22 18.48 -10.59
N PRO A 274 24.72 17.39 -9.99
CA PRO A 274 24.22 16.01 -10.06
C PRO A 274 23.28 15.66 -8.89
N ASP A 275 22.76 16.68 -8.18
CA ASP A 275 22.16 16.53 -6.86
C ASP A 275 20.63 16.77 -6.84
N ASP A 276 20.02 17.29 -7.91
CA ASP A 276 18.58 17.58 -8.06
C ASP A 276 17.93 18.12 -6.78
N SER A 277 18.60 19.10 -6.17
CA SER A 277 18.24 19.61 -4.84
C SER A 277 16.80 20.12 -4.81
N GLU A 278 16.31 20.65 -5.92
CA GLU A 278 14.99 21.19 -6.17
C GLU A 278 13.90 20.11 -6.06
N LEU A 279 14.12 18.92 -6.64
CA LEU A 279 13.22 17.77 -6.53
C LEU A 279 13.25 17.19 -5.12
N ILE A 280 14.43 17.00 -4.54
CA ILE A 280 14.58 16.45 -3.19
C ILE A 280 13.96 17.38 -2.12
N ASN A 281 14.09 18.69 -2.28
CA ASN A 281 13.42 19.68 -1.44
C ASN A 281 11.89 19.65 -1.62
N ALA A 282 11.38 19.44 -2.85
CA ALA A 282 9.94 19.27 -3.08
C ALA A 282 9.38 18.04 -2.35
N LEU A 283 10.12 16.92 -2.36
CA LEU A 283 9.79 15.69 -1.63
C LEU A 283 9.90 15.80 -0.09
N GLY A 284 10.28 16.96 0.44
CA GLY A 284 10.42 17.22 1.88
C GLY A 284 9.09 17.34 2.65
N SER A 285 7.94 17.54 1.98
CA SER A 285 6.62 17.59 2.62
C SER A 285 5.47 17.39 1.65
N THR A 286 4.28 17.03 2.15
CA THR A 286 3.02 17.01 1.37
C THR A 286 2.52 18.40 0.98
N ALA A 287 3.09 19.48 1.52
CA ALA A 287 2.79 20.86 1.11
C ALA A 287 3.70 21.37 -0.02
N THR A 288 4.82 20.70 -0.28
CA THR A 288 5.82 21.07 -1.30
C THR A 288 5.84 20.11 -2.49
N ALA A 289 5.51 18.84 -2.28
CA ALA A 289 5.41 17.83 -3.33
C ALA A 289 4.19 18.07 -4.25
N ALA A 290 4.20 17.39 -5.40
CA ALA A 290 3.05 17.28 -6.28
C ALA A 290 2.67 15.80 -6.46
N ASN A 291 1.43 15.48 -6.83
CA ASN A 291 1.02 14.08 -7.02
C ASN A 291 1.76 13.42 -8.19
N PHE A 292 1.96 14.17 -9.28
CA PHE A 292 2.78 13.78 -10.43
C PHE A 292 4.06 14.60 -10.46
N MET A 293 5.21 13.95 -10.36
CA MET A 293 6.53 14.59 -10.42
C MET A 293 7.36 13.93 -11.52
N TRP A 294 7.97 14.74 -12.37
CA TRP A 294 8.79 14.29 -13.51
C TRP A 294 10.20 14.87 -13.42
N LEU A 295 11.21 14.12 -13.85
CA LEU A 295 12.59 14.57 -14.02
C LEU A 295 13.14 14.07 -15.36
N THR A 296 13.64 15.01 -16.17
CA THR A 296 14.55 14.73 -17.29
C THR A 296 15.96 15.18 -16.87
N PRO A 297 16.93 14.26 -16.67
CA PRO A 297 18.33 14.63 -16.47
C PRO A 297 18.99 15.12 -17.77
N ASN A 298 20.14 15.77 -17.67
CA ASN A 298 20.92 16.30 -18.78
C ASN A 298 21.51 15.16 -19.65
N ASP A 299 21.93 15.48 -20.89
CA ASP A 299 22.40 14.49 -21.87
C ASP A 299 23.64 13.68 -21.43
N CYS A 300 24.31 14.02 -20.31
CA CYS A 300 25.32 13.16 -19.69
C CYS A 300 24.71 12.20 -18.65
N ASP A 301 23.93 12.72 -17.71
CA ASP A 301 23.39 11.94 -16.59
C ASP A 301 22.19 11.06 -16.98
N ASN A 302 21.47 11.40 -18.05
CA ASN A 302 20.42 10.56 -18.66
C ASN A 302 20.97 9.41 -19.55
N MET A 303 22.30 9.36 -19.77
CA MET A 303 23.04 8.39 -20.61
C MET A 303 23.02 8.59 -22.14
N HIS A 304 22.48 9.69 -22.70
CA HIS A 304 22.49 9.97 -24.15
C HIS A 304 23.90 10.16 -24.72
N SER A 305 24.73 10.97 -24.04
CA SER A 305 26.02 11.48 -24.53
C SER A 305 27.21 11.11 -23.64
N CYS A 306 26.94 10.46 -22.51
CA CYS A 306 27.94 9.90 -21.59
C CYS A 306 27.71 8.39 -21.41
N THR A 307 28.66 7.71 -20.77
CA THR A 307 28.56 6.25 -20.60
C THR A 307 27.41 5.86 -19.66
N VAL A 308 26.85 4.66 -19.86
CA VAL A 308 25.86 4.05 -18.95
C VAL A 308 26.32 4.10 -17.48
N SER A 309 27.60 3.83 -17.22
CA SER A 309 28.16 3.89 -15.87
C SER A 309 28.30 5.31 -15.30
N THR A 310 28.12 6.37 -16.10
CA THR A 310 27.97 7.75 -15.61
C THR A 310 26.59 7.91 -14.97
N GLY A 311 25.52 7.69 -15.74
CA GLY A 311 24.15 7.77 -15.27
C GLY A 311 23.84 6.79 -14.11
N ASP A 312 24.46 5.60 -14.09
CA ASP A 312 24.30 4.65 -12.98
C ASP A 312 24.87 5.21 -11.66
N ASN A 313 25.97 5.98 -11.70
CA ASN A 313 26.53 6.65 -10.52
C ASN A 313 25.74 7.91 -10.10
N TYR A 314 25.18 8.64 -11.05
CA TYR A 314 24.23 9.73 -10.78
C TYR A 314 22.96 9.20 -10.09
N LEU A 315 22.28 8.22 -10.69
CA LEU A 315 21.09 7.59 -10.12
C LEU A 315 21.36 6.89 -8.78
N LYS A 316 22.54 6.30 -8.59
CA LYS A 316 23.01 5.76 -7.30
C LYS A 316 23.14 6.82 -6.21
N SER A 317 23.38 8.08 -6.57
CA SER A 317 23.43 9.21 -5.64
C SER A 317 22.03 9.79 -5.38
N LEU A 318 21.22 9.94 -6.42
CA LEU A 318 19.89 10.54 -6.37
C LEU A 318 18.81 9.63 -5.76
N ILE A 319 18.68 8.40 -6.23
CA ILE A 319 17.54 7.52 -5.89
C ILE A 319 17.48 7.19 -4.39
N PRO A 320 18.59 6.93 -3.66
CA PRO A 320 18.53 6.75 -2.21
C PRO A 320 18.00 7.98 -1.47
N ARG A 321 18.20 9.21 -2.00
CA ARG A 321 17.65 10.46 -1.45
C ARG A 321 16.16 10.60 -1.75
N ILE A 322 15.69 10.18 -2.93
CA ILE A 322 14.26 10.08 -3.27
C ILE A 322 13.57 9.09 -2.32
N LEU A 323 14.07 7.86 -2.21
CA LEU A 323 13.47 6.79 -1.41
C LEU A 323 13.52 7.07 0.10
N ASN A 324 14.48 7.86 0.58
CA ASN A 324 14.53 8.30 1.98
C ASN A 324 13.76 9.60 2.28
N SER A 325 13.15 10.23 1.27
CA SER A 325 12.40 11.49 1.45
C SER A 325 11.16 11.34 2.32
N TYR A 326 10.65 12.46 2.84
CA TYR A 326 9.43 12.49 3.66
C TYR A 326 8.23 11.88 2.92
N ILE A 327 8.08 12.16 1.62
CA ILE A 327 7.02 11.59 0.79
C ILE A 327 7.14 10.06 0.72
N PHE A 328 8.33 9.51 0.46
CA PHE A 328 8.52 8.05 0.36
C PHE A 328 8.49 7.32 1.71
N LYS A 329 8.72 8.00 2.84
CA LYS A 329 8.57 7.38 4.18
C LYS A 329 7.17 7.49 4.78
N THR A 330 6.38 8.48 4.38
CA THR A 330 5.08 8.77 5.04
C THR A 330 3.85 8.65 4.14
N GLN A 331 4.02 8.65 2.82
CA GLN A 331 2.93 8.60 1.85
C GLN A 331 3.05 7.36 0.96
N LYS A 332 1.93 6.93 0.38
CA LYS A 332 1.93 5.96 -0.71
C LYS A 332 2.61 6.56 -1.94
N ALA A 333 3.92 6.34 -2.08
CA ALA A 333 4.74 6.90 -3.14
C ALA A 333 5.35 5.81 -4.02
N ALA A 334 5.50 6.10 -5.31
CA ALA A 334 6.16 5.24 -6.28
C ALA A 334 7.21 6.04 -7.08
N LEU A 335 8.30 5.38 -7.44
CA LEU A 335 9.31 5.87 -8.37
C LEU A 335 9.25 5.01 -9.64
N PHE A 336 9.03 5.61 -10.80
CA PHE A 336 9.15 4.96 -12.10
C PHE A 336 10.46 5.42 -12.77
N ILE A 337 11.25 4.47 -13.23
CA ILE A 337 12.50 4.73 -13.99
C ILE A 337 12.35 3.98 -15.29
N VAL A 338 12.52 4.68 -16.41
CA VAL A 338 12.34 4.12 -17.75
C VAL A 338 13.31 4.78 -18.72
N PHE A 339 13.67 4.08 -19.79
CA PHE A 339 14.41 4.62 -20.93
C PHE A 339 13.46 4.79 -22.13
N ASP A 340 13.64 5.88 -22.88
CA ASP A 340 12.80 6.26 -24.02
C ASP A 340 12.90 5.24 -25.17
N GLU A 341 14.11 4.91 -25.60
CA GLU A 341 14.40 3.95 -26.67
C GLU A 341 15.77 3.26 -26.51
N GLY A 342 16.02 2.27 -27.35
CA GLY A 342 17.28 1.56 -27.52
C GLY A 342 17.75 1.55 -28.98
N GLU A 343 18.42 0.47 -29.39
CA GLU A 343 19.07 0.36 -30.71
C GLU A 343 18.31 -0.53 -31.72
N SER A 344 17.12 -1.04 -31.38
CA SER A 344 16.40 -2.04 -32.19
C SER A 344 15.28 -1.41 -33.02
N SER A 345 14.07 -1.96 -33.01
CA SER A 345 12.89 -1.33 -33.64
C SER A 345 11.60 -1.86 -33.02
N TYR A 346 10.59 -1.00 -32.84
CA TYR A 346 9.25 -1.38 -32.41
C TYR A 346 8.66 -2.52 -33.27
N PRO A 347 8.00 -3.54 -32.69
CA PRO A 347 7.66 -3.76 -31.28
C PRO A 347 8.68 -4.65 -30.53
N ASN A 348 9.94 -4.65 -30.95
CA ASN A 348 11.02 -5.42 -30.33
C ASN A 348 12.24 -4.53 -30.04
N ASP A 349 11.99 -3.31 -29.54
CA ASP A 349 13.00 -2.47 -28.91
C ASP A 349 12.68 -2.38 -27.43
N TYR A 350 13.30 -3.28 -26.66
CA TYR A 350 13.06 -3.44 -25.24
C TYR A 350 13.98 -2.54 -24.43
N THR A 351 13.40 -1.62 -23.67
CA THR A 351 14.13 -0.66 -22.83
C THR A 351 14.08 -1.09 -21.36
N TYR A 352 14.98 -0.53 -20.54
CA TYR A 352 14.91 -0.75 -19.10
C TYR A 352 13.73 0.04 -18.51
N ALA A 353 12.83 -0.65 -17.80
CA ALA A 353 11.72 -0.04 -17.09
C ALA A 353 11.45 -0.73 -15.75
N MET A 354 11.30 0.05 -14.67
CA MET A 354 11.04 -0.46 -13.33
C MET A 354 10.25 0.50 -12.44
N TRP A 355 9.65 -0.08 -11.39
CA TRP A 355 9.03 0.64 -10.27
C TRP A 355 9.79 0.42 -8.95
N ALA A 356 9.89 1.44 -8.09
CA ALA A 356 10.47 1.39 -6.75
C ALA A 356 9.60 2.12 -5.69
N GLY A 357 9.84 1.85 -4.40
CA GLY A 357 9.20 2.55 -3.27
C GLY A 357 8.28 1.66 -2.39
N PRO A 358 7.71 2.22 -1.31
CA PRO A 358 7.03 1.49 -0.21
C PRO A 358 5.72 0.79 -0.58
N VAL A 359 5.27 0.92 -1.83
CA VAL A 359 4.05 0.28 -2.35
C VAL A 359 4.33 -0.71 -3.47
N VAL A 360 5.60 -0.88 -3.84
CA VAL A 360 6.06 -1.82 -4.88
C VAL A 360 6.27 -3.20 -4.27
N ARG A 361 5.93 -4.22 -5.05
CA ARG A 361 6.04 -5.64 -4.69
C ARG A 361 7.51 -6.08 -4.85
N PRO A 362 8.24 -6.39 -3.77
CA PRO A 362 9.71 -6.46 -3.78
C PRO A 362 10.27 -7.58 -4.66
N GLY A 363 11.25 -7.24 -5.49
CA GLY A 363 11.82 -8.01 -6.59
C GLY A 363 10.81 -8.66 -7.53
N TYR A 364 9.68 -8.00 -7.81
CA TYR A 364 8.70 -8.49 -8.77
C TYR A 364 9.21 -8.35 -10.21
N VAL A 365 9.20 -9.45 -10.97
CA VAL A 365 9.52 -9.44 -12.40
C VAL A 365 8.24 -9.75 -13.16
N ALA A 366 7.82 -8.83 -14.03
CA ALA A 366 6.56 -8.95 -14.73
C ALA A 366 6.59 -10.01 -15.85
N THR A 367 5.43 -10.64 -16.07
CA THR A 367 5.23 -11.64 -17.14
C THR A 367 4.48 -11.09 -18.34
N ASN A 368 3.80 -9.95 -18.17
CA ASN A 368 3.06 -9.24 -19.22
C ASN A 368 3.95 -8.25 -19.98
N GLY A 369 3.68 -8.05 -21.27
CA GLY A 369 4.37 -7.06 -22.09
C GLY A 369 3.78 -5.66 -21.92
N TYR A 370 4.65 -4.65 -21.96
CA TYR A 370 4.35 -3.25 -21.73
C TYR A 370 5.08 -2.32 -22.72
N ASN A 371 4.67 -1.05 -22.74
CA ASN A 371 5.29 0.02 -23.52
C ASN A 371 4.93 1.40 -22.92
N HIS A 372 5.34 2.50 -23.56
CA HIS A 372 5.03 3.86 -23.11
C HIS A 372 3.53 4.14 -22.86
N TYR A 373 2.62 3.57 -23.66
CA TYR A 373 1.17 3.70 -23.43
C TYR A 373 0.70 3.01 -22.14
N SER A 374 1.43 2.00 -21.69
CA SER A 374 1.18 1.31 -20.41
C SER A 374 1.49 2.18 -19.19
N PHE A 375 2.36 3.18 -19.32
CA PHE A 375 2.62 4.16 -18.24
C PHE A 375 1.39 5.04 -18.00
N LEU A 376 0.89 5.70 -19.05
CA LEU A 376 -0.35 6.50 -19.01
C LEU A 376 -1.52 5.68 -18.47
N LYS A 377 -1.72 4.47 -19.01
CA LYS A 377 -2.75 3.54 -18.55
C LYS A 377 -2.62 3.14 -17.07
N THR A 378 -1.40 3.12 -16.53
CA THR A 378 -1.19 2.87 -15.09
C THR A 378 -1.65 4.05 -14.25
N LEU A 379 -1.30 5.28 -14.63
CA LEU A 379 -1.80 6.50 -13.96
C LEU A 379 -3.33 6.59 -14.04
N GLU A 380 -3.90 6.31 -15.20
CA GLU A 380 -5.35 6.28 -15.42
C GLU A 380 -6.07 5.25 -14.55
N THR A 381 -5.49 4.04 -14.42
CA THR A 381 -6.08 2.97 -13.61
C THR A 381 -5.97 3.27 -12.12
N VAL A 382 -4.81 3.77 -11.65
CA VAL A 382 -4.55 4.03 -10.23
C VAL A 382 -5.27 5.29 -9.72
N TRP A 383 -5.40 6.33 -10.56
CA TRP A 383 -6.08 7.59 -10.21
C TRP A 383 -7.48 7.73 -10.82
N ASN A 384 -8.02 6.67 -11.44
CA ASN A 384 -9.36 6.64 -12.05
C ASN A 384 -9.58 7.81 -13.05
N LEU A 385 -8.59 8.06 -13.92
CA LEU A 385 -8.62 9.09 -14.94
C LEU A 385 -9.28 8.57 -16.24
N PRO A 386 -9.78 9.44 -17.13
CA PRO A 386 -10.23 9.02 -18.45
C PRO A 386 -9.03 8.82 -19.40
N PRO A 387 -9.02 7.77 -20.23
CA PRO A 387 -7.97 7.54 -21.23
C PRO A 387 -7.80 8.74 -22.16
N LEU A 388 -6.59 8.92 -22.70
CA LEU A 388 -6.23 10.03 -23.58
C LEU A 388 -6.56 9.70 -25.04
N GLN A 389 -6.19 8.51 -25.52
CA GLN A 389 -6.29 8.07 -26.91
C GLN A 389 -6.75 6.60 -27.02
N SER A 390 -6.75 6.05 -28.24
CA SER A 390 -6.94 4.61 -28.46
C SER A 390 -5.81 3.76 -27.86
N THR A 391 -4.57 4.25 -27.95
CA THR A 391 -3.33 3.56 -27.56
C THR A 391 -3.28 3.22 -26.07
N ASP A 392 -3.36 4.23 -25.19
CA ASP A 392 -3.47 4.03 -23.74
C ASP A 392 -4.75 3.28 -23.34
N SER A 393 -5.89 3.53 -24.00
CA SER A 393 -7.13 2.79 -23.74
C SER A 393 -7.01 1.28 -24.01
N ALA A 394 -6.17 0.87 -24.98
CA ALA A 394 -5.90 -0.51 -25.34
C ALA A 394 -4.70 -1.14 -24.59
N ALA A 395 -3.82 -0.33 -23.99
CA ALA A 395 -2.65 -0.81 -23.27
C ALA A 395 -2.99 -1.56 -21.96
N SER A 396 -2.02 -2.35 -21.48
CA SER A 396 -2.07 -3.05 -20.19
C SER A 396 -1.56 -2.14 -19.07
N PRO A 397 -2.28 -1.99 -17.93
CA PRO A 397 -1.74 -1.28 -16.78
C PRO A 397 -0.68 -2.12 -16.03
N MET A 398 0.35 -1.46 -15.50
CA MET A 398 1.41 -2.05 -14.67
C MET A 398 0.96 -2.22 -13.20
N THR A 399 -0.32 -2.47 -12.94
CA THR A 399 -0.86 -2.54 -11.58
C THR A 399 -0.40 -3.76 -10.76
N GLU A 400 0.21 -4.76 -11.39
CA GLU A 400 0.72 -5.98 -10.74
C GLU A 400 2.12 -5.84 -10.09
N PHE A 401 2.81 -4.73 -10.39
CA PHE A 401 4.08 -4.33 -9.77
C PHE A 401 3.90 -3.81 -8.35
N PHE A 402 2.67 -3.46 -7.96
CA PHE A 402 2.36 -2.92 -6.64
C PHE A 402 1.81 -3.99 -5.72
N LEU A 403 1.99 -3.78 -4.42
CA LEU A 403 1.23 -4.48 -3.40
C LEU A 403 -0.26 -4.17 -3.59
N GLN A 404 -1.14 -5.14 -3.27
CA GLN A 404 -2.58 -5.01 -3.51
C GLN A 404 -3.18 -3.75 -2.84
N ASN A 405 -2.59 -3.35 -1.71
CA ASN A 405 -2.81 -2.12 -0.96
C ASN A 405 -1.63 -1.96 0.02
N SER A 406 -1.59 -0.85 0.77
CA SER A 406 -0.63 -0.65 1.86
C SER A 406 -1.17 0.31 2.93
N ILE A 407 -0.62 0.21 4.14
CA ILE A 407 -0.66 1.26 5.17
C ILE A 407 0.60 2.11 5.00
N THR A 408 0.50 3.44 5.09
CA THR A 408 1.68 4.32 5.04
C THR A 408 1.46 5.57 5.90
N PRO A 409 2.42 5.97 6.79
CA PRO A 409 3.58 5.18 7.22
C PRO A 409 3.13 3.82 7.80
N PRO A 410 3.94 2.75 7.66
CA PRO A 410 3.56 1.42 8.13
C PRO A 410 3.39 1.39 9.67
N PRO A 411 2.61 0.44 10.22
CA PRO A 411 2.48 0.28 11.66
C PRO A 411 3.83 -0.08 12.29
N THR A 412 4.34 0.74 13.20
CA THR A 412 5.58 0.48 13.96
C THR A 412 5.37 0.75 15.45
N GLY A 413 5.74 -0.18 16.32
CA GLY A 413 5.41 -0.09 17.74
C GLY A 413 5.57 -1.39 18.53
N TRP A 414 4.69 -1.64 19.51
CA TRP A 414 4.89 -2.63 20.56
C TRP A 414 3.62 -3.42 20.93
N GLY A 415 3.80 -4.66 21.37
CA GLY A 415 2.77 -5.57 21.85
C GLY A 415 2.98 -6.05 23.29
N GLY A 416 2.10 -6.92 23.78
CA GLY A 416 2.12 -7.43 25.15
C GLY A 416 1.12 -6.77 26.09
N VAL A 417 0.43 -5.71 25.68
CA VAL A 417 -0.61 -5.10 26.53
C VAL A 417 -1.81 -6.06 26.60
N PHE A 418 -2.12 -6.55 27.79
CA PHE A 418 -3.32 -7.38 28.00
C PHE A 418 -4.57 -6.51 27.89
N LEU A 419 -5.65 -7.03 27.32
CA LEU A 419 -6.90 -6.29 27.14
C LEU A 419 -7.45 -5.73 28.47
N SER A 420 -7.20 -6.40 29.60
CA SER A 420 -7.55 -5.92 30.93
C SER A 420 -6.82 -4.64 31.36
N GLU A 421 -5.62 -4.36 30.85
CA GLU A 421 -4.87 -3.13 31.17
C GLU A 421 -5.56 -1.84 30.66
N ALA A 422 -6.59 -1.98 29.80
CA ALA A 422 -7.50 -0.89 29.46
C ALA A 422 -8.31 -0.37 30.66
N ASP A 423 -8.35 -1.12 31.78
CA ASP A 423 -9.16 -0.86 32.98
C ASP A 423 -8.36 -1.07 34.29
N THR A 424 -7.25 -1.82 34.27
CA THR A 424 -6.24 -1.83 35.34
C THR A 424 -5.61 -0.44 35.49
N PHE A 425 -5.40 0.01 36.73
CA PHE A 425 -4.61 1.20 37.05
C PHE A 425 -4.06 1.13 38.48
N THR A 426 -2.94 1.81 38.73
CA THR A 426 -2.48 2.08 40.11
C THR A 426 -2.94 3.45 40.60
N ARG A 427 -3.15 3.63 41.91
CA ARG A 427 -3.58 4.95 42.47
C ARG A 427 -2.58 6.09 42.21
N SER A 428 -1.33 5.72 41.95
CA SER A 428 -0.19 6.58 41.59
C SER A 428 -0.24 7.08 40.15
N ASN A 429 -0.99 6.44 39.24
CA ASN A 429 -1.14 6.88 37.86
C ASN A 429 -1.70 8.32 37.81
N PRO A 430 -1.42 9.12 36.77
CA PRO A 430 -2.05 10.43 36.58
C PRO A 430 -3.57 10.31 36.39
N SER A 431 -4.27 11.44 36.35
CA SER A 431 -5.65 11.46 35.84
C SER A 431 -5.65 11.07 34.37
N SER A 432 -6.68 10.34 33.93
CA SER A 432 -6.80 9.93 32.52
C SER A 432 -6.99 11.15 31.61
N GLU A 433 -6.29 11.14 30.47
CA GLU A 433 -6.48 12.09 29.36
C GLU A 433 -7.67 11.63 28.46
N VAL A 434 -8.05 10.36 28.56
CA VAL A 434 -9.08 9.70 27.74
C VAL A 434 -10.45 9.64 28.45
N PHE A 435 -10.48 9.42 29.77
CA PHE A 435 -11.68 9.13 30.57
C PHE A 435 -11.86 10.15 31.72
N PRO A 436 -12.68 11.20 31.52
CA PRO A 436 -12.81 12.31 32.48
C PRO A 436 -13.25 11.88 33.88
N GLY A 437 -12.40 12.14 34.88
CA GLY A 437 -12.64 11.81 36.29
C GLY A 437 -12.02 10.49 36.76
N GLU A 438 -11.46 9.71 35.84
CA GLU A 438 -10.76 8.46 36.14
C GLU A 438 -9.23 8.67 36.31
N LYS A 439 -8.55 7.59 36.70
CA LYS A 439 -7.09 7.47 36.60
C LYS A 439 -6.72 6.90 35.24
N ALA A 440 -5.56 7.30 34.71
CA ALA A 440 -5.04 6.72 33.48
C ALA A 440 -4.84 5.22 33.66
N SER A 441 -5.37 4.42 32.73
CA SER A 441 -5.18 2.96 32.79
C SER A 441 -3.73 2.60 32.47
N ASP A 442 -3.30 1.39 32.84
CA ASP A 442 -1.93 0.95 32.62
C ASP A 442 -1.64 0.81 31.10
N MET A 443 -2.63 0.40 30.29
CA MET A 443 -2.63 0.54 28.83
C MET A 443 -2.52 2.00 28.36
N GLU A 444 -3.23 2.95 28.98
CA GLU A 444 -3.19 4.38 28.61
C GLU A 444 -1.79 4.97 28.83
N MET A 445 -1.14 4.59 29.94
CA MET A 445 0.25 4.94 30.23
C MET A 445 1.20 4.36 29.17
N THR A 446 1.04 3.09 28.80
CA THR A 446 1.86 2.44 27.77
C THR A 446 1.61 3.03 26.37
N ALA A 447 0.37 3.39 26.02
CA ALA A 447 0.04 4.09 24.78
C ALA A 447 0.72 5.47 24.70
N SER A 448 0.69 6.24 25.79
CA SER A 448 1.41 7.52 25.91
C SER A 448 2.92 7.33 25.77
N ARG A 449 3.48 6.28 26.39
CA ARG A 449 4.90 5.91 26.28
C ARG A 449 5.31 5.51 24.85
N ILE A 450 4.46 4.80 24.12
CA ILE A 450 4.67 4.42 22.70
C ILE A 450 4.73 5.69 21.83
N VAL A 451 3.75 6.60 21.94
CA VAL A 451 3.75 7.87 21.17
C VAL A 451 4.93 8.78 21.54
N ALA A 452 5.33 8.81 22.81
CA ALA A 452 6.50 9.57 23.26
C ALA A 452 7.85 9.04 22.73
N LEU A 453 7.86 7.87 22.09
CA LEU A 453 9.00 7.28 21.38
C LEU A 453 8.82 7.31 19.85
N GLU A 454 7.89 8.14 19.36
CA GLU A 454 7.55 8.33 17.94
C GLU A 454 6.97 7.09 17.22
N TYR A 455 6.66 6.03 17.96
CA TYR A 455 5.95 4.86 17.46
C TYR A 455 4.46 5.15 17.23
N ASN A 456 3.86 4.38 16.32
CA ASN A 456 2.52 4.63 15.80
C ASN A 456 1.54 3.44 15.94
N SER A 457 1.97 2.29 16.47
CA SER A 457 1.12 1.10 16.67
C SER A 457 1.21 0.52 18.09
N MET A 458 0.18 -0.21 18.49
CA MET A 458 0.10 -0.96 19.74
C MET A 458 -0.72 -2.24 19.52
N ARG A 459 -0.18 -3.40 19.95
CA ARG A 459 -0.89 -4.70 19.94
C ARG A 459 -1.43 -5.03 21.33
N VAL A 460 -2.71 -5.40 21.37
CA VAL A 460 -3.47 -5.70 22.59
C VAL A 460 -4.14 -7.06 22.43
N GLN A 461 -3.91 -7.98 23.38
CA GLN A 461 -4.32 -9.38 23.27
C GLN A 461 -5.28 -9.83 24.38
N PHE A 462 -5.90 -11.00 24.17
CA PHE A 462 -6.73 -11.70 25.16
C PHE A 462 -6.81 -13.20 24.82
N SER A 463 -7.14 -14.03 25.82
CA SER A 463 -7.22 -15.50 25.70
C SER A 463 -8.20 -15.99 24.63
N SER A 464 -7.89 -17.14 24.03
CA SER A 464 -8.88 -18.00 23.39
C SER A 464 -10.11 -18.21 24.29
N GLN A 465 -11.29 -18.18 23.68
CA GLN A 465 -12.57 -18.41 24.37
C GLN A 465 -13.13 -19.82 24.07
N CYS A 466 -12.38 -20.68 23.39
CA CYS A 466 -12.84 -21.98 22.93
C CYS A 466 -12.48 -23.15 23.87
N PRO A 467 -13.25 -24.26 23.90
CA PRO A 467 -12.99 -25.35 24.84
C PRO A 467 -11.77 -26.19 24.44
N GLY A 468 -10.92 -26.51 25.42
CA GLY A 468 -9.79 -27.43 25.24
C GLY A 468 -8.55 -26.81 24.57
N THR A 469 -8.51 -25.48 24.47
CA THR A 469 -7.39 -24.69 23.94
C THR A 469 -6.59 -24.08 25.10
N GLN A 470 -5.48 -23.43 24.76
CA GLN A 470 -4.65 -22.70 25.72
C GLN A 470 -5.28 -21.34 26.05
N GLN A 471 -5.21 -20.91 27.31
CA GLN A 471 -5.79 -19.65 27.77
C GLN A 471 -4.76 -18.83 28.56
N GLU A 472 -4.10 -17.92 27.86
CA GLU A 472 -3.14 -16.96 28.39
C GLU A 472 -3.70 -15.53 28.25
N ASP A 473 -3.14 -14.56 28.99
CA ASP A 473 -3.39 -13.12 28.81
C ASP A 473 -4.79 -12.58 29.12
N GLY A 474 -5.63 -13.38 29.78
CA GLY A 474 -6.89 -12.94 30.37
C GLY A 474 -8.09 -12.81 29.42
N PRO A 475 -9.32 -12.75 29.97
CA PRO A 475 -10.54 -12.94 29.20
C PRO A 475 -10.92 -11.76 28.30
N TYR A 476 -11.56 -12.06 27.17
CA TYR A 476 -12.19 -11.03 26.34
C TYR A 476 -13.25 -10.23 27.12
N SER A 477 -13.27 -8.91 26.95
CA SER A 477 -14.32 -8.03 27.46
C SER A 477 -14.66 -6.93 26.45
N TYR A 478 -15.95 -6.84 26.09
CA TYR A 478 -16.47 -5.76 25.24
C TYR A 478 -16.24 -4.37 25.84
N ALA A 479 -16.32 -4.25 27.18
CA ALA A 479 -16.08 -2.98 27.86
C ALA A 479 -14.61 -2.55 27.73
N TRP A 480 -13.69 -3.50 27.92
CA TRP A 480 -12.25 -3.25 27.80
C TRP A 480 -11.84 -2.96 26.35
N LEU A 481 -12.36 -3.70 25.35
CA LEU A 481 -12.06 -3.39 23.94
C LEU A 481 -12.60 -2.01 23.52
N ARG A 482 -13.74 -1.55 24.07
CA ARG A 482 -14.17 -0.16 23.85
C ARG A 482 -13.26 0.88 24.52
N ARG A 483 -12.69 0.58 25.69
CA ARG A 483 -11.69 1.45 26.35
C ARG A 483 -10.38 1.48 25.55
N ALA A 484 -9.88 0.31 25.14
CA ALA A 484 -8.71 0.15 24.28
C ALA A 484 -8.82 0.96 22.97
N VAL A 485 -9.98 0.89 22.31
CA VAL A 485 -10.27 1.70 21.10
C VAL A 485 -10.27 3.20 21.41
N ALA A 486 -10.85 3.64 22.53
CA ALA A 486 -10.84 5.06 22.90
C ALA A 486 -9.43 5.59 23.22
N VAL A 487 -8.59 4.78 23.88
CA VAL A 487 -7.17 5.09 24.11
C VAL A 487 -6.42 5.20 22.78
N ALA A 488 -6.55 4.21 21.90
CA ALA A 488 -5.88 4.23 20.60
C ALA A 488 -6.37 5.37 19.69
N GLN A 489 -7.66 5.74 19.77
CA GLN A 489 -8.22 6.94 19.12
C GLN A 489 -7.57 8.23 19.61
N HIS A 490 -7.48 8.42 20.93
CA HIS A 490 -6.90 9.62 21.53
C HIS A 490 -5.44 9.80 21.11
N PHE A 491 -4.65 8.72 21.20
CA PHE A 491 -3.24 8.72 20.82
C PHE A 491 -2.98 8.54 19.31
N ASN A 492 -4.03 8.42 18.49
CA ASN A 492 -3.97 8.23 17.04
C ASN A 492 -3.15 6.98 16.60
N LEU A 493 -3.05 5.98 17.47
CA LEU A 493 -2.30 4.73 17.24
C LEU A 493 -3.06 3.78 16.32
N TRP A 494 -2.34 2.92 15.59
CA TRP A 494 -2.89 1.68 15.05
C TRP A 494 -3.08 0.68 16.19
N LEU A 495 -4.31 0.20 16.37
CA LEU A 495 -4.65 -0.80 17.39
C LEU A 495 -4.73 -2.17 16.72
N ILE A 496 -3.77 -3.04 17.00
CA ILE A 496 -3.81 -4.46 16.61
C ILE A 496 -4.55 -5.19 17.73
N VAL A 497 -5.65 -5.87 17.40
CA VAL A 497 -6.50 -6.60 18.34
C VAL A 497 -6.30 -8.10 18.12
N ASP A 498 -5.61 -8.73 19.06
CA ASP A 498 -5.11 -10.09 18.96
C ASP A 498 -5.89 -11.11 19.80
N TYR A 499 -6.02 -12.32 19.26
CA TYR A 499 -6.66 -13.48 19.88
C TYR A 499 -5.59 -14.54 20.16
N HIS A 500 -5.11 -14.58 21.40
CA HIS A 500 -4.07 -15.51 21.83
C HIS A 500 -4.65 -16.91 21.98
N GLY A 501 -4.54 -17.72 20.91
CA GLY A 501 -5.30 -18.96 20.78
C GLY A 501 -4.68 -20.11 19.99
N TYR A 502 -3.50 -19.96 19.38
CA TYR A 502 -2.60 -21.04 18.99
C TYR A 502 -3.22 -22.27 18.27
N ASN A 503 -3.78 -23.23 19.03
CA ASN A 503 -4.33 -24.50 18.57
C ASN A 503 -5.85 -24.50 18.28
N ASP A 504 -6.54 -23.36 18.41
CA ASP A 504 -7.96 -23.17 18.05
C ASP A 504 -8.33 -23.73 16.66
N LEU A 505 -7.40 -23.68 15.70
CA LEU A 505 -7.60 -24.14 14.32
C LEU A 505 -7.16 -25.58 14.03
N SER A 506 -6.44 -26.25 14.94
CA SER A 506 -5.90 -27.60 14.73
C SER A 506 -6.61 -28.71 15.53
N THR A 507 -7.41 -28.31 16.52
CA THR A 507 -8.21 -29.18 17.40
C THR A 507 -9.49 -29.72 16.76
N GLY A 508 -9.77 -29.36 15.50
CA GLY A 508 -10.87 -29.90 14.69
C GLY A 508 -12.02 -28.91 14.43
N SER A 509 -13.00 -29.32 13.64
CA SER A 509 -14.04 -28.43 13.10
C SER A 509 -14.94 -27.79 14.16
N SER A 510 -15.10 -28.40 15.35
CA SER A 510 -15.83 -27.79 16.47
C SER A 510 -15.19 -26.49 16.95
N ASN A 511 -13.86 -26.43 17.00
CA ASN A 511 -13.13 -25.29 17.54
C ASN A 511 -13.00 -24.19 16.49
N VAL A 512 -12.83 -24.53 15.21
CA VAL A 512 -12.98 -23.58 14.09
C VAL A 512 -14.37 -22.93 14.08
N GLN A 513 -15.44 -23.69 14.33
CA GLN A 513 -16.79 -23.14 14.44
C GLN A 513 -16.99 -22.28 15.71
N CYS A 514 -16.37 -22.65 16.84
CA CYS A 514 -16.34 -21.82 18.04
C CYS A 514 -15.65 -20.47 17.78
N TRP A 515 -14.45 -20.50 17.20
CA TRP A 515 -13.63 -19.34 16.84
C TRP A 515 -14.37 -18.38 15.89
N LEU A 516 -14.98 -18.90 14.81
CA LEU A 516 -15.84 -18.11 13.92
C LEU A 516 -17.11 -17.57 14.61
N SER A 517 -17.63 -18.26 15.63
CA SER A 517 -18.81 -17.83 16.38
C SER A 517 -18.49 -16.78 17.45
N PHE A 518 -17.29 -16.83 18.03
CA PHE A 518 -16.76 -15.80 18.92
C PHE A 518 -16.48 -14.50 18.16
N TRP A 519 -15.76 -14.60 17.03
CA TRP A 519 -15.33 -13.41 16.30
C TRP A 519 -16.48 -12.61 15.69
N LYS A 520 -17.56 -13.27 15.23
CA LYS A 520 -18.69 -12.59 14.59
C LYS A 520 -19.25 -11.41 15.39
N PRO A 521 -19.73 -11.58 16.64
CA PRO A 521 -20.23 -10.46 17.44
C PRO A 521 -19.13 -9.45 17.84
N VAL A 522 -17.85 -9.84 17.89
CA VAL A 522 -16.75 -8.89 18.14
C VAL A 522 -16.61 -7.96 16.94
N VAL A 523 -16.45 -8.50 15.73
CA VAL A 523 -16.33 -7.68 14.51
C VAL A 523 -17.60 -6.85 14.29
N GLU A 524 -18.79 -7.45 14.41
CA GLU A 524 -20.09 -6.77 14.21
C GLU A 524 -20.24 -5.49 15.06
N ASN A 525 -19.82 -5.57 16.33
CA ASN A 525 -19.87 -4.43 17.27
C ASN A 525 -18.84 -3.32 16.98
N PHE A 526 -17.76 -3.61 16.25
CA PHE A 526 -16.64 -2.69 16.03
C PHE A 526 -16.41 -2.28 14.56
N THR A 527 -17.20 -2.80 13.61
CA THR A 527 -17.14 -2.51 12.15
C THR A 527 -16.96 -1.04 11.74
N ARG A 528 -17.36 -0.08 12.58
CA ARG A 528 -17.22 1.37 12.36
C ARG A 528 -16.63 2.13 13.56
N ALA A 529 -16.01 1.44 14.51
CA ALA A 529 -15.53 2.03 15.74
C ALA A 529 -14.32 2.94 15.52
N TYR A 530 -13.28 2.47 14.84
CA TYR A 530 -12.05 3.24 14.64
C TYR A 530 -11.25 2.78 13.40
N PRO A 531 -11.07 3.62 12.36
CA PRO A 531 -10.47 3.20 11.09
C PRO A 531 -8.98 2.79 11.15
N ARG A 532 -8.30 2.95 12.30
CA ARG A 532 -6.96 2.40 12.55
C ARG A 532 -6.94 1.13 13.41
N MET A 533 -8.04 0.37 13.44
CA MET A 533 -8.03 -1.00 13.95
C MET A 533 -7.47 -1.97 12.91
N ILE A 534 -6.73 -2.96 13.41
CA ILE A 534 -6.24 -4.14 12.69
C ILE A 534 -6.69 -5.35 13.49
N TRP A 535 -7.42 -6.27 12.86
CA TRP A 535 -7.77 -7.56 13.47
C TRP A 535 -6.62 -8.55 13.28
N GLU A 536 -6.23 -9.23 14.34
CA GLU A 536 -5.33 -10.39 14.28
C GLU A 536 -6.14 -11.62 14.72
N PRO A 537 -6.74 -12.38 13.77
CA PRO A 537 -7.76 -13.37 14.10
C PRO A 537 -7.30 -14.53 14.96
N ILE A 538 -6.01 -14.84 14.98
CA ILE A 538 -5.38 -15.85 15.82
C ILE A 538 -3.86 -15.60 15.90
N ASN A 539 -3.33 -15.57 17.13
CA ASN A 539 -1.88 -15.61 17.36
C ASN A 539 -1.32 -17.00 17.02
N GLU A 540 -0.13 -17.02 16.42
CA GLU A 540 0.74 -18.21 16.33
C GLU A 540 0.03 -19.56 16.01
N PRO A 541 -0.69 -19.65 14.88
CA PRO A 541 -1.54 -20.78 14.56
C PRO A 541 -0.73 -22.08 14.37
N CYS A 542 -0.99 -23.09 15.20
CA CYS A 542 -0.15 -24.28 15.30
C CYS A 542 -0.92 -25.61 15.44
N GLY A 543 -0.26 -26.73 15.14
CA GLY A 543 -0.83 -28.06 15.32
C GLY A 543 0.07 -29.22 14.87
N PRO A 544 0.56 -30.09 15.76
CA PRO A 544 0.37 -30.07 17.22
C PRO A 544 1.30 -29.07 17.92
N CYS A 545 0.88 -28.57 19.08
CA CYS A 545 1.63 -27.64 19.92
C CYS A 545 1.22 -27.78 21.40
N PHE A 546 2.10 -27.41 22.33
CA PHE A 546 1.89 -27.49 23.78
C PHE A 546 1.37 -28.86 24.29
N GLY A 547 1.78 -29.96 23.65
CA GLY A 547 1.32 -31.32 23.96
C GLY A 547 -0.12 -31.66 23.52
N THR A 548 -0.82 -30.72 22.88
CA THR A 548 -2.19 -30.94 22.39
C THR A 548 -2.20 -31.67 21.05
N ALA A 549 -3.18 -32.57 20.87
CA ALA A 549 -3.30 -33.39 19.67
C ALA A 549 -4.10 -32.67 18.57
N GLY A 550 -3.49 -32.52 17.40
CA GLY A 550 -4.08 -31.89 16.23
C GLY A 550 -3.07 -31.81 15.08
N THR A 551 -3.51 -31.40 13.90
CA THR A 551 -2.62 -31.01 12.79
C THR A 551 -3.18 -29.78 12.09
N LEU A 552 -2.29 -28.87 11.67
CA LEU A 552 -2.67 -27.71 10.88
C LEU A 552 -1.86 -27.69 9.58
N SER A 553 -2.54 -27.92 8.45
CA SER A 553 -1.96 -27.70 7.12
C SER A 553 -2.14 -26.25 6.68
N LEU A 554 -1.27 -25.80 5.78
CA LEU A 554 -1.38 -24.47 5.16
C LEU A 554 -2.72 -24.28 4.42
N ASP A 555 -3.23 -25.34 3.77
CA ASP A 555 -4.53 -25.32 3.09
C ASP A 555 -5.68 -25.07 4.08
N SER A 556 -5.68 -25.76 5.22
CA SER A 556 -6.67 -25.57 6.29
C SER A 556 -6.55 -24.19 6.92
N LEU A 557 -5.34 -23.70 7.18
CA LEU A 557 -5.12 -22.34 7.69
C LEU A 557 -5.62 -21.27 6.71
N SER A 558 -5.35 -21.45 5.41
CA SER A 558 -5.84 -20.57 4.34
C SER A 558 -7.37 -20.57 4.25
N ALA A 559 -8.01 -21.74 4.31
CA ALA A 559 -9.46 -21.87 4.29
C ALA A 559 -10.14 -21.27 5.54
N ASN A 560 -9.51 -21.41 6.71
CA ASN A 560 -9.98 -20.81 7.96
C ASN A 560 -9.90 -19.28 7.91
N TYR A 561 -8.77 -18.72 7.44
CA TYR A 561 -8.66 -17.27 7.24
C TYR A 561 -9.63 -16.74 6.19
N GLN A 562 -9.81 -17.41 5.04
CA GLN A 562 -10.81 -16.98 4.05
C GLN A 562 -12.22 -16.98 4.65
N SER A 563 -12.58 -17.99 5.44
CA SER A 563 -13.87 -18.06 6.14
C SER A 563 -14.07 -16.90 7.12
N TRP A 564 -13.00 -16.45 7.78
CA TRP A 564 -13.02 -15.29 8.68
C TRP A 564 -13.14 -13.97 7.90
N ILE A 565 -12.35 -13.79 6.83
CA ILE A 565 -12.38 -12.62 5.96
C ILE A 565 -13.79 -12.46 5.34
N ASP A 566 -14.34 -13.53 4.77
CA ASP A 566 -15.69 -13.53 4.19
C ASP A 566 -16.75 -13.16 5.23
N GLN A 567 -16.62 -13.67 6.46
CA GLN A 567 -17.51 -13.29 7.57
C GLN A 567 -17.39 -11.79 7.90
N ALA A 568 -16.18 -11.28 8.11
CA ALA A 568 -15.95 -9.86 8.43
C ALA A 568 -16.46 -8.93 7.32
N ARG A 569 -16.18 -9.24 6.04
CA ARG A 569 -16.68 -8.44 4.91
C ARG A 569 -18.20 -8.57 4.74
N SER A 570 -18.82 -9.69 5.11
CA SER A 570 -20.30 -9.81 5.13
C SER A 570 -20.96 -8.88 6.16
N LEU A 571 -20.26 -8.54 7.25
CA LEU A 571 -20.68 -7.55 8.25
C LEU A 571 -20.43 -6.10 7.80
N SER A 572 -19.88 -5.88 6.60
CA SER A 572 -19.37 -4.59 6.12
C SER A 572 -18.20 -4.02 6.95
N ASP A 573 -17.40 -4.88 7.59
CA ASP A 573 -16.13 -4.46 8.20
C ASP A 573 -15.12 -4.08 7.11
N ALA A 574 -14.44 -2.95 7.30
CA ALA A 574 -13.40 -2.44 6.41
C ALA A 574 -12.02 -2.28 7.09
N HIS A 575 -11.80 -2.91 8.23
CA HIS A 575 -10.52 -2.87 8.94
C HIS A 575 -9.50 -3.80 8.28
N TRP A 576 -8.23 -3.62 8.67
CA TRP A 576 -7.14 -4.49 8.23
C TRP A 576 -7.17 -5.82 8.97
N ILE A 577 -6.65 -6.86 8.35
CA ILE A 577 -6.66 -8.24 8.86
C ILE A 577 -5.25 -8.81 8.73
N ILE A 578 -4.63 -9.23 9.83
CA ILE A 578 -3.39 -9.99 9.80
C ILE A 578 -3.71 -11.46 9.47
N VAL A 579 -2.93 -12.07 8.56
CA VAL A 579 -2.89 -13.52 8.40
C VAL A 579 -1.48 -14.02 8.76
N GLN A 580 -1.41 -14.83 9.82
CA GLN A 580 -0.15 -15.36 10.34
C GLN A 580 0.40 -16.45 9.44
N ASN A 581 1.72 -16.44 9.29
CA ASN A 581 2.46 -17.56 8.74
C ASN A 581 2.40 -18.76 9.70
N LEU A 582 2.25 -19.98 9.16
CA LEU A 582 2.28 -21.23 9.93
C LEU A 582 3.61 -21.39 10.72
N CYS A 583 4.68 -20.74 10.27
CA CYS A 583 5.99 -20.75 10.91
C CYS A 583 6.17 -19.74 12.04
N SER A 584 5.20 -18.87 12.36
CA SER A 584 5.31 -17.94 13.49
C SER A 584 5.51 -18.69 14.81
N TYR A 585 4.76 -19.79 15.04
CA TYR A 585 5.00 -20.71 16.16
C TYR A 585 6.12 -21.72 15.83
N SER A 586 5.79 -22.70 14.98
CA SER A 586 6.73 -23.68 14.44
C SER A 586 6.09 -24.42 13.26
N CYS A 587 6.91 -24.80 12.29
CA CYS A 587 6.49 -25.42 11.04
C CYS A 587 7.52 -26.45 10.55
N SER A 588 7.16 -27.23 9.53
CA SER A 588 8.05 -28.20 8.88
C SER A 588 9.02 -27.58 7.87
N TYR A 589 8.91 -26.28 7.57
CA TYR A 589 9.81 -25.57 6.65
C TYR A 589 11.10 -25.18 7.37
N GLY A 590 12.24 -25.45 6.73
CA GLY A 590 13.54 -24.94 7.21
C GLY A 590 13.60 -23.41 7.15
N LEU A 591 14.49 -22.80 7.94
CA LEU A 591 14.58 -21.35 8.16
C LEU A 591 14.56 -20.51 6.87
N THR A 592 15.24 -20.95 5.80
CA THR A 592 15.31 -20.25 4.50
C THR A 592 14.03 -20.35 3.65
N SER A 593 13.03 -21.11 4.10
CA SER A 593 11.83 -21.49 3.34
C SER A 593 10.53 -21.22 4.10
N GLN A 594 10.57 -20.55 5.25
CA GLN A 594 9.38 -20.21 6.04
C GLN A 594 8.37 -19.34 5.27
N TRP A 595 8.79 -18.63 4.22
CA TRP A 595 7.89 -17.96 3.28
C TRP A 595 6.84 -18.90 2.63
N GLN A 596 7.11 -20.22 2.60
CA GLN A 596 6.16 -21.20 2.11
C GLN A 596 4.98 -21.41 3.07
N GLY A 597 5.07 -20.95 4.32
CA GLY A 597 3.99 -21.03 5.32
C GLY A 597 3.01 -19.85 5.33
N TYR A 598 3.11 -18.88 4.41
CA TYR A 598 2.14 -17.78 4.32
C TYR A 598 0.78 -18.25 3.73
N PRO A 599 -0.36 -18.00 4.41
CA PRO A 599 -1.68 -18.39 3.91
C PRO A 599 -2.05 -17.71 2.59
N THR A 600 -2.76 -18.44 1.72
CA THR A 600 -3.29 -17.89 0.47
C THR A 600 -4.74 -17.47 0.64
N VAL A 601 -4.99 -16.16 0.63
CA VAL A 601 -6.32 -15.56 0.87
C VAL A 601 -6.64 -14.44 -0.13
N THR A 602 -7.93 -14.16 -0.30
CA THR A 602 -8.47 -13.06 -1.09
C THR A 602 -9.34 -12.14 -0.22
N ASP A 603 -9.27 -10.83 -0.44
CA ASP A 603 -10.11 -9.85 0.24
C ASP A 603 -10.65 -8.80 -0.73
N SER A 604 -11.97 -8.67 -0.79
CA SER A 604 -12.68 -7.65 -1.57
C SER A 604 -12.25 -6.20 -1.26
N GLN A 605 -11.82 -5.93 -0.02
CA GLN A 605 -11.35 -4.60 0.40
C GLN A 605 -9.85 -4.40 0.18
N LYS A 606 -9.11 -5.46 -0.17
CA LYS A 606 -7.65 -5.50 -0.23
C LYS A 606 -7.00 -4.94 1.05
N ARG A 607 -7.38 -5.43 2.23
CA ARG A 607 -6.84 -5.00 3.53
C ARG A 607 -6.35 -6.18 4.35
N VAL A 608 -5.51 -7.01 3.74
CA VAL A 608 -4.76 -8.08 4.39
C VAL A 608 -3.31 -7.67 4.59
N LEU A 609 -2.75 -8.02 5.75
CA LEU A 609 -1.33 -7.97 6.08
C LEU A 609 -0.85 -9.40 6.33
N ILE A 610 0.33 -9.76 5.84
CA ILE A 610 1.00 -11.02 6.23
C ILE A 610 1.95 -10.77 7.41
N SER A 611 2.02 -11.72 8.35
CA SER A 611 2.91 -11.68 9.53
C SER A 611 3.74 -12.96 9.64
N LEU A 612 4.97 -12.87 10.18
CA LEU A 612 5.89 -13.98 10.45
C LEU A 612 6.73 -13.64 11.68
N HIS A 613 6.41 -14.24 12.81
CA HIS A 613 7.08 -13.93 14.08
C HIS A 613 8.57 -14.28 14.03
N SER A 614 9.37 -13.45 14.69
CA SER A 614 10.82 -13.39 14.45
C SER A 614 11.60 -13.30 15.76
N TYR A 615 12.30 -14.38 16.11
CA TYR A 615 13.11 -14.52 17.33
C TYR A 615 14.41 -15.29 17.07
N PHE A 616 15.43 -15.06 17.92
CA PHE A 616 16.69 -15.81 17.90
C PHE A 616 16.96 -16.43 19.29
N PHE A 617 16.60 -17.70 19.44
CA PHE A 617 16.61 -18.41 20.72
C PHE A 617 17.91 -19.23 20.94
N TYR A 618 18.44 -19.21 22.16
CA TYR A 618 19.67 -19.92 22.53
C TYR A 618 19.46 -21.44 22.65
N ASP A 619 18.30 -21.90 23.09
CA ASP A 619 17.92 -23.31 23.01
C ASP A 619 17.78 -23.77 21.55
N GLY A 620 17.24 -22.94 20.64
CA GLY A 620 17.27 -23.18 19.19
C GLY A 620 18.71 -23.29 18.62
N CYS A 621 19.64 -22.49 19.15
CA CYS A 621 21.05 -22.55 18.80
C CYS A 621 21.74 -23.84 19.30
N THR A 622 21.48 -24.25 20.54
CA THR A 622 22.11 -25.43 21.18
C THR A 622 21.49 -26.77 20.77
N THR A 623 20.20 -26.79 20.39
CA THR A 623 19.53 -27.97 19.82
C THR A 623 19.80 -28.18 18.33
N GLY A 624 20.40 -27.18 17.66
CA GLY A 624 20.73 -27.24 16.24
C GLY A 624 19.57 -26.92 15.28
N TRP A 625 18.52 -26.24 15.77
CA TRP A 625 17.39 -25.80 14.93
C TRP A 625 17.84 -24.88 13.77
N TYR A 626 18.78 -23.98 14.06
CA TYR A 626 19.45 -23.14 13.06
C TYR A 626 20.62 -23.86 12.33
N GLY A 627 20.73 -25.18 12.43
CA GLY A 627 21.88 -25.95 11.94
C GLY A 627 23.15 -25.68 12.76
N THR A 628 24.28 -25.42 12.10
CA THR A 628 25.55 -25.08 12.76
C THR A 628 25.50 -23.66 13.33
N CYS A 629 24.94 -23.52 14.54
CA CYS A 629 24.83 -22.25 15.24
C CYS A 629 26.02 -22.00 16.18
N ALA A 630 26.55 -20.78 16.15
CA ALA A 630 27.43 -20.24 17.19
C ALA A 630 26.79 -18.99 17.76
N TRP A 631 26.64 -18.90 19.08
CA TRP A 631 25.94 -17.78 19.71
C TRP A 631 26.78 -16.49 19.64
N THR A 632 26.58 -15.73 18.55
CA THR A 632 27.40 -14.58 18.15
C THR A 632 26.58 -13.56 17.36
N ASN A 633 27.01 -12.29 17.35
CA ASN A 633 26.39 -11.23 16.56
C ASN A 633 26.41 -11.53 15.04
N SER A 634 27.42 -12.24 14.54
CA SER A 634 27.51 -12.63 13.13
C SER A 634 26.44 -13.66 12.74
N THR A 635 26.22 -14.66 13.60
CA THR A 635 25.11 -15.60 13.42
C THR A 635 23.76 -14.89 13.57
N ALA A 636 23.60 -14.02 14.58
CA ALA A 636 22.39 -13.22 14.78
C ALA A 636 22.03 -12.37 13.53
N ALA A 637 23.01 -11.70 12.90
CA ALA A 637 22.82 -11.00 11.62
C ALA A 637 22.34 -11.93 10.49
N SER A 638 22.94 -13.12 10.37
CA SER A 638 22.56 -14.10 9.34
C SER A 638 21.13 -14.61 9.51
N ILE A 639 20.70 -14.87 10.76
CA ILE A 639 19.33 -15.27 11.08
C ILE A 639 18.35 -14.12 10.83
N ALA A 640 18.67 -12.88 11.23
CA ALA A 640 17.86 -11.68 10.94
C ALA A 640 17.66 -11.48 9.43
N SER A 641 18.76 -11.50 8.66
CA SER A 641 18.71 -11.39 7.19
C SER A 641 17.87 -12.52 6.57
N THR A 642 17.94 -13.74 7.11
CA THR A 642 17.10 -14.86 6.66
C THR A 642 15.61 -14.61 6.91
N TYR A 643 15.22 -14.11 8.09
CA TYR A 643 13.83 -13.70 8.36
C TYR A 643 13.37 -12.59 7.40
N TYR A 644 14.20 -11.56 7.19
CA TYR A 644 13.91 -10.48 6.23
C TYR A 644 13.71 -11.01 4.79
N GLN A 645 14.55 -11.95 4.31
CA GLN A 645 14.36 -12.54 2.98
C GLN A 645 13.08 -13.39 2.88
N ASN A 646 12.67 -14.10 3.95
CA ASN A 646 11.36 -14.78 3.96
C ASN A 646 10.20 -13.78 3.88
N VAL A 647 10.29 -12.65 4.57
CA VAL A 647 9.32 -11.56 4.52
C VAL A 647 9.20 -10.96 3.11
N LEU A 648 10.32 -10.61 2.48
CA LEU A 648 10.31 -10.13 1.08
C LEU A 648 9.75 -11.16 0.10
N HIS A 649 10.07 -12.44 0.29
CA HIS A 649 9.53 -13.50 -0.56
C HIS A 649 8.01 -13.66 -0.38
N GLY A 650 7.50 -13.53 0.85
CA GLY A 650 6.05 -13.52 1.14
C GLY A 650 5.31 -12.37 0.46
N MET A 651 5.87 -11.16 0.51
CA MET A 651 5.33 -10.00 -0.22
C MET A 651 5.36 -10.25 -1.74
N ARG A 652 6.44 -10.84 -2.25
CA ARG A 652 6.60 -11.17 -3.67
C ARG A 652 5.58 -12.21 -4.15
N THR A 653 5.34 -13.28 -3.40
CA THR A 653 4.40 -14.34 -3.81
C THR A 653 2.95 -13.89 -3.64
N THR A 654 2.57 -13.40 -2.47
CA THR A 654 1.16 -13.06 -2.13
C THR A 654 0.69 -11.71 -2.69
N GLY A 655 1.60 -10.77 -2.89
CA GLY A 655 1.27 -9.37 -3.21
C GLY A 655 0.67 -8.58 -2.03
N TRP A 656 0.65 -9.14 -0.81
CA TRP A 656 0.19 -8.44 0.39
C TRP A 656 1.34 -7.67 1.07
N PRO A 657 1.05 -6.51 1.70
CA PRO A 657 1.98 -5.83 2.60
C PRO A 657 2.23 -6.65 3.89
N VAL A 658 3.31 -6.33 4.60
CA VAL A 658 3.69 -7.00 5.86
C VAL A 658 3.44 -6.10 7.06
N LEU A 659 2.91 -6.72 8.11
CA LEU A 659 3.08 -6.26 9.49
C LEU A 659 3.54 -7.48 10.29
N ASN A 660 4.80 -7.49 10.74
CA ASN A 660 5.27 -8.50 11.67
C ASN A 660 4.73 -8.17 13.07
N SER A 661 3.65 -8.81 13.49
CA SER A 661 2.94 -8.49 14.73
C SER A 661 3.67 -8.88 16.02
N GLU A 662 4.76 -9.67 15.94
CA GLU A 662 5.53 -10.03 17.12
C GLU A 662 6.99 -10.43 16.81
N GLY A 663 7.87 -10.08 17.72
CA GLY A 663 9.31 -10.36 17.64
C GLY A 663 10.05 -9.56 18.70
N GLY A 664 11.23 -10.03 19.10
CA GLY A 664 11.90 -9.41 20.23
C GLY A 664 13.28 -9.96 20.56
N ALA A 665 13.88 -9.40 21.61
CA ALA A 665 15.19 -9.79 22.12
C ALA A 665 15.14 -10.98 23.09
N SER A 666 14.01 -11.66 23.26
CA SER A 666 13.94 -12.91 24.02
C SER A 666 14.91 -13.95 23.43
N TYR A 667 15.59 -14.67 24.32
CA TYR A 667 16.67 -15.60 23.99
C TYR A 667 16.32 -17.05 24.36
N PHE A 668 15.09 -17.33 24.77
CA PHE A 668 14.65 -18.67 25.14
C PHE A 668 13.27 -18.97 24.56
N SER A 669 13.05 -20.18 24.07
CA SER A 669 11.70 -20.71 23.88
C SER A 669 11.14 -21.28 25.18
N GLU A 670 9.83 -21.15 25.38
CA GLU A 670 9.13 -21.66 26.57
C GLU A 670 9.27 -23.18 26.74
N ALA A 671 9.38 -23.90 25.62
CA ALA A 671 9.38 -25.36 25.57
C ALA A 671 10.64 -26.01 26.19
N ALA A 672 11.71 -25.25 26.46
CA ALA A 672 13.01 -25.80 26.85
C ALA A 672 13.61 -25.25 28.17
N CYS A 673 13.22 -24.06 28.62
CA CYS A 673 14.03 -23.26 29.54
C CYS A 673 13.76 -23.45 31.05
N THR A 674 13.70 -24.68 31.55
CA THR A 674 13.63 -24.98 33.01
C THR A 674 14.99 -25.30 33.66
N SER A 675 16.08 -25.26 32.88
CA SER A 675 17.43 -25.60 33.32
C SER A 675 18.39 -24.40 33.19
N PRO A 676 19.34 -24.19 34.14
CA PRO A 676 20.40 -23.19 34.03
C PRO A 676 21.27 -23.31 32.77
N SER A 677 21.25 -24.46 32.08
CA SER A 677 21.93 -24.67 30.79
C SER A 677 21.37 -23.84 29.63
N CYS A 678 20.15 -23.31 29.76
CA CYS A 678 19.46 -22.55 28.71
C CYS A 678 19.64 -21.02 28.83
N THR A 679 20.42 -20.55 29.80
CA THR A 679 20.83 -19.14 29.91
C THR A 679 22.08 -18.90 29.05
N PRO A 680 22.04 -18.04 28.01
CA PRO A 680 23.20 -17.75 27.18
C PRO A 680 24.30 -17.00 27.96
N PRO A 681 25.58 -17.17 27.60
CA PRO A 681 26.72 -16.66 28.36
C PRO A 681 26.84 -15.13 28.38
N ASP A 682 26.12 -14.42 27.50
CA ASP A 682 26.07 -12.97 27.36
C ASP A 682 24.71 -12.37 27.76
N THR A 683 23.89 -13.11 28.53
CA THR A 683 22.64 -12.64 29.12
C THR A 683 22.87 -11.30 29.84
N ARG A 684 22.07 -10.28 29.48
CA ARG A 684 22.13 -8.94 30.10
C ARG A 684 20.96 -8.71 31.04
N LEU A 685 19.81 -9.30 30.73
CA LEU A 685 18.58 -9.16 31.49
C LEU A 685 17.76 -10.45 31.41
N VAL A 686 17.15 -10.86 32.52
CA VAL A 686 16.33 -12.09 32.63
C VAL A 686 14.84 -11.76 32.70
N GLY A 687 13.99 -12.72 32.33
CA GLY A 687 12.53 -12.62 32.30
C GLY A 687 11.99 -12.28 30.92
N ASP A 688 10.71 -11.90 30.87
CA ASP A 688 9.92 -11.85 29.63
C ASP A 688 10.37 -10.67 28.75
N ALA A 689 10.65 -9.53 29.37
CA ALA A 689 11.30 -8.38 28.75
C ALA A 689 12.85 -8.46 28.80
N GLY A 690 13.40 -9.64 29.08
CA GLY A 690 14.81 -9.94 29.14
C GLY A 690 15.50 -9.93 27.77
N TYR A 691 16.84 -9.92 27.78
CA TYR A 691 17.65 -9.98 26.57
C TYR A 691 19.09 -10.47 26.83
N ALA A 692 19.68 -11.05 25.79
CA ALA A 692 21.10 -11.35 25.67
C ALA A 692 21.73 -10.45 24.60
N GLY A 693 23.06 -10.40 24.54
CA GLY A 693 23.78 -9.60 23.54
C GLY A 693 23.42 -10.00 22.10
N ALA A 694 23.52 -11.29 21.77
CA ALA A 694 23.23 -11.78 20.42
C ALA A 694 21.74 -11.73 20.04
N SER A 695 20.81 -11.94 20.98
CA SER A 695 19.36 -11.84 20.70
C SER A 695 18.91 -10.39 20.51
N PHE A 696 19.46 -9.45 21.27
CA PHE A 696 19.28 -8.02 21.01
C PHE A 696 19.90 -7.59 19.67
N TYR A 697 21.09 -8.10 19.33
CA TYR A 697 21.72 -7.84 18.04
C TYR A 697 20.85 -8.34 16.87
N PHE A 698 20.24 -9.51 16.99
CA PHE A 698 19.29 -10.06 16.01
C PHE A 698 18.12 -9.10 15.75
N ILE A 699 17.37 -8.70 16.78
CA ILE A 699 16.17 -7.88 16.57
C ILE A 699 16.52 -6.44 16.14
N ASN A 700 17.66 -5.91 16.58
CA ASN A 700 18.18 -4.63 16.11
C ASN A 700 18.57 -4.68 14.62
N ALA A 701 19.19 -5.77 14.15
CA ALA A 701 19.49 -5.98 12.74
C ALA A 701 18.20 -6.12 11.91
N LEU A 702 17.23 -6.93 12.36
CA LEU A 702 15.96 -7.13 11.66
C LEU A 702 15.13 -5.84 11.56
N THR A 703 15.07 -5.05 12.63
CA THR A 703 14.41 -3.73 12.63
C THR A 703 15.09 -2.78 11.65
N SER A 704 16.43 -2.77 11.62
CA SER A 704 17.19 -1.95 10.67
C SER A 704 16.98 -2.39 9.22
N ASP A 705 16.89 -3.69 8.93
CA ASP A 705 16.57 -4.21 7.60
C ASP A 705 15.16 -3.76 7.16
N TYR A 706 14.15 -3.86 8.04
CA TYR A 706 12.79 -3.41 7.76
C TYR A 706 12.73 -1.90 7.49
N ASP A 707 13.25 -1.06 8.39
CA ASP A 707 13.13 0.40 8.33
C ASP A 707 14.00 1.02 7.21
N ALA A 708 15.13 0.41 6.87
CA ALA A 708 16.03 0.89 5.80
C ALA A 708 15.67 0.32 4.41
N SER A 709 14.83 -0.72 4.33
CA SER A 709 14.47 -1.41 3.08
C SER A 709 13.90 -0.49 1.98
N GLY A 710 13.08 0.48 2.38
CA GLY A 710 12.18 1.23 1.51
C GLY A 710 10.95 0.44 1.01
N HIS A 711 10.72 -0.78 1.53
CA HIS A 711 9.62 -1.68 1.15
C HIS A 711 8.32 -1.50 1.97
N GLY A 712 8.30 -0.57 2.94
CA GLY A 712 7.09 -0.25 3.71
C GLY A 712 6.64 -1.35 4.68
N ILE A 713 7.58 -2.13 5.23
CA ILE A 713 7.32 -3.21 6.19
C ILE A 713 6.95 -2.62 7.56
N GLY A 714 5.85 -3.09 8.16
CA GLY A 714 5.48 -2.78 9.55
C GLY A 714 5.94 -3.83 10.55
N TRP A 715 6.01 -3.44 11.82
CA TRP A 715 6.41 -4.31 12.93
C TRP A 715 5.77 -3.91 14.28
N ALA A 716 5.58 -4.87 15.18
CA ALA A 716 5.19 -4.65 16.56
C ALA A 716 6.00 -5.58 17.49
N TRP A 717 6.80 -5.01 18.39
CA TRP A 717 7.79 -5.77 19.16
C TRP A 717 7.34 -6.14 20.59
N TRP A 718 7.96 -7.19 21.14
CA TRP A 718 7.48 -7.92 22.31
C TRP A 718 8.54 -8.05 23.44
N PRO A 719 8.19 -7.88 24.73
CA PRO A 719 6.91 -7.46 25.31
C PRO A 719 6.93 -6.08 25.98
N THR A 720 5.74 -5.50 26.10
CA THR A 720 5.34 -4.40 26.99
C THR A 720 4.12 -4.85 27.82
N GLY A 721 3.64 -4.03 28.77
CA GLY A 721 2.49 -4.38 29.62
C GLY A 721 2.87 -4.67 31.07
N ASP A 722 1.90 -4.49 31.98
CA ASP A 722 2.11 -4.48 33.43
C ASP A 722 2.52 -5.83 34.05
N TRP A 723 2.13 -6.93 33.40
CA TRP A 723 2.43 -8.31 33.79
C TRP A 723 3.90 -8.70 33.62
N THR A 724 4.63 -8.03 32.73
CA THR A 724 5.96 -8.47 32.25
C THR A 724 6.94 -8.71 33.41
N ASN A 725 7.38 -9.96 33.59
CA ASN A 725 8.16 -10.32 34.76
C ASN A 725 9.65 -10.03 34.57
N SER A 726 10.26 -9.53 35.66
CA SER A 726 11.68 -9.29 35.83
C SER A 726 12.29 -8.17 34.96
N PRO A 727 13.38 -7.54 35.43
CA PRO A 727 13.99 -7.65 36.77
C PRO A 727 13.33 -6.75 37.84
N CYS A 728 12.32 -5.96 37.47
CA CYS A 728 11.59 -5.15 38.43
C CYS A 728 10.76 -6.05 39.36
N PRO A 729 10.79 -5.84 40.69
CA PRO A 729 9.98 -6.64 41.61
C PRO A 729 8.50 -6.32 41.43
N THR A 730 7.64 -7.35 41.50
CA THR A 730 6.18 -7.27 41.41
C THR A 730 5.54 -6.63 42.65
N THR A 731 5.86 -5.36 42.90
CA THR A 731 5.32 -4.59 44.02
C THR A 731 3.99 -3.95 43.65
N SER A 732 3.02 -4.05 44.56
CA SER A 732 1.68 -3.46 44.46
C SER A 732 1.66 -1.92 44.63
N SER A 733 2.74 -1.26 44.19
CA SER A 733 3.04 0.16 44.36
C SER A 733 3.54 0.84 43.08
N GLY A 734 3.22 0.28 41.90
CA GLY A 734 3.03 1.05 40.67
C GLY A 734 4.22 1.84 40.10
N GLY A 735 5.39 1.22 39.96
CA GLY A 735 6.55 1.86 39.34
C GLY A 735 7.59 0.93 38.70
N GLY A 736 7.26 -0.35 38.49
CA GLY A 736 8.20 -1.40 38.07
C GLY A 736 8.09 -1.82 36.60
N CYS A 737 7.12 -2.69 36.29
CA CYS A 737 7.04 -3.42 35.02
C CYS A 737 6.13 -2.81 33.96
N LEU A 738 5.32 -1.78 34.28
CA LEU A 738 4.29 -1.16 33.41
C LEU A 738 4.63 -1.08 31.92
N TYR A 739 5.88 -0.76 31.58
CA TYR A 739 6.33 -0.53 30.21
C TYR A 739 7.11 -1.72 29.59
N GLY A 740 7.32 -2.83 30.30
CA GLY A 740 8.17 -3.96 29.88
C GLY A 740 9.49 -3.51 29.25
N ALA A 741 9.74 -3.93 28.01
CA ALA A 741 10.93 -3.58 27.24
C ALA A 741 11.15 -2.07 27.01
N LEU A 742 10.12 -1.23 27.18
CA LEU A 742 10.17 0.24 27.12
C LEU A 742 10.48 0.90 28.48
N SER A 743 10.72 0.13 29.54
CA SER A 743 11.16 0.66 30.83
C SER A 743 12.59 1.20 30.75
N ALA A 744 12.78 2.45 31.20
CA ALA A 744 14.10 3.08 31.21
C ALA A 744 15.04 2.52 32.30
N ASN A 745 14.48 1.96 33.37
CA ASN A 745 15.23 1.43 34.52
C ASN A 745 14.66 0.07 34.92
N MET A 746 15.28 -0.98 34.41
CA MET A 746 14.97 -2.37 34.71
C MET A 746 15.79 -2.82 35.93
N GLY A 747 15.14 -2.91 37.09
CA GLY A 747 15.62 -3.72 38.22
C GLY A 747 15.71 -3.02 39.57
N SER A 748 15.82 -3.81 40.64
CA SER A 748 15.90 -3.34 42.04
C SER A 748 17.13 -2.46 42.37
N ALA A 749 18.11 -2.39 41.46
CA ALA A 749 19.29 -1.52 41.54
C ALA A 749 19.32 -0.42 40.45
N GLY A 750 18.32 -0.35 39.57
CA GLY A 750 18.12 0.76 38.62
C GLY A 750 19.27 1.05 37.64
N SER A 751 19.91 0.01 37.09
CA SER A 751 21.18 0.16 36.35
C SER A 751 21.27 -0.54 34.99
N VAL A 752 20.18 -1.12 34.47
CA VAL A 752 20.07 -1.68 33.12
C VAL A 752 18.78 -1.13 32.49
N PRO A 753 18.77 -0.64 31.25
CA PRO A 753 17.53 -0.23 30.56
C PRO A 753 16.86 -1.44 29.87
N GLY A 754 15.56 -1.33 29.60
CA GLY A 754 14.86 -2.29 28.73
C GLY A 754 15.38 -2.24 27.30
N TRP A 755 15.32 -3.37 26.59
CA TRP A 755 15.94 -3.49 25.27
C TRP A 755 15.29 -2.59 24.21
N GLY A 756 14.01 -2.22 24.36
CA GLY A 756 13.33 -1.23 23.52
C GLY A 756 13.82 0.21 23.70
N ILE A 757 14.51 0.51 24.82
CA ILE A 757 15.22 1.78 25.03
C ILE A 757 16.66 1.74 24.47
N LEU A 758 17.17 0.54 24.17
CA LEU A 758 18.43 0.34 23.45
C LEU A 758 18.25 0.26 21.92
N LEU A 759 17.05 -0.11 21.45
CA LEU A 759 16.66 -0.18 20.04
C LEU A 759 16.58 1.22 19.41
N ARG A 760 17.74 1.79 19.10
CA ARG A 760 17.85 3.14 18.54
C ARG A 760 17.50 3.17 17.05
N LEU A 761 16.73 4.18 16.65
CA LEU A 761 16.51 4.54 15.26
C LEU A 761 17.04 5.97 15.00
N PRO A 762 17.76 6.24 13.90
CA PRO A 762 18.49 5.31 13.04
C PRO A 762 19.93 5.07 13.55
N VAL A 763 20.46 3.85 13.34
CA VAL A 763 21.85 3.50 13.73
C VAL A 763 22.79 3.53 12.54
N SER A 764 23.86 4.32 12.64
CA SER A 764 25.04 4.17 11.78
C SER A 764 25.80 2.89 12.17
N LEU A 765 26.22 2.09 11.18
CA LEU A 765 26.83 0.76 11.35
C LEU A 765 28.24 0.80 12.01
N SER A 766 28.30 1.11 13.30
CA SER A 766 29.51 1.04 14.13
C SER A 766 29.20 0.48 15.51
N LEU A 767 29.02 -0.84 15.57
CA LEU A 767 29.05 -1.65 16.79
C LEU A 767 30.11 -2.75 16.66
N THR A 768 31.32 -2.34 16.23
CA THR A 768 32.51 -3.20 16.13
C THR A 768 33.32 -3.28 17.43
N SER A 769 32.94 -2.51 18.45
CA SER A 769 33.50 -2.64 19.80
C SER A 769 32.79 -3.76 20.57
N ASP A 770 33.50 -4.85 20.85
CA ASP A 770 33.05 -5.84 21.83
C ASP A 770 32.73 -5.16 23.17
N PHE A 771 31.50 -5.35 23.66
CA PHE A 771 31.07 -4.93 25.01
C PHE A 771 31.66 -5.85 26.10
N SER A 772 32.99 -5.89 26.11
CA SER A 772 33.82 -6.44 27.18
C SER A 772 33.71 -5.54 28.41
N ALA A 773 33.54 -6.15 29.58
CA ALA A 773 33.32 -5.41 30.82
C ALA A 773 34.61 -4.75 31.29
N ASN A 774 34.57 -3.43 31.57
CA ASN A 774 35.68 -2.74 32.22
C ASN A 774 35.17 -1.84 33.36
N SER A 775 35.22 -2.37 34.58
CA SER A 775 34.69 -1.73 35.78
C SER A 775 35.71 -0.80 36.43
N SER A 776 35.88 0.43 35.93
CA SER A 776 36.49 1.52 36.70
C SER A 776 36.29 2.91 36.07
N ALA A 777 35.24 3.62 36.50
CA ALA A 777 35.08 5.06 36.27
C ALA A 777 34.33 5.71 37.44
N SER A 778 35.03 6.00 38.53
CA SER A 778 34.47 6.73 39.67
C SER A 778 34.42 8.24 39.38
N ASN A 779 33.24 8.85 39.46
CA ASN A 779 33.09 10.23 39.92
C ASN A 779 31.66 10.51 40.44
N SER A 780 31.54 11.57 41.24
CA SER A 780 30.41 11.84 42.14
C SER A 780 29.08 12.22 41.46
N PRO A 781 27.93 12.05 42.14
CA PRO A 781 26.61 12.32 41.56
C PRO A 781 26.20 13.80 41.63
N GLU A 782 25.54 14.29 40.58
CA GLU A 782 24.63 15.43 40.67
C GLU A 782 23.17 14.94 40.75
N HIS A 783 22.32 15.66 41.48
CA HIS A 783 20.93 15.28 41.70
C HIS A 783 20.04 15.56 40.47
N ALA A 784 19.60 14.49 39.80
CA ALA A 784 18.45 14.54 38.91
C ALA A 784 17.16 14.24 39.71
N THR A 785 16.44 15.27 40.14
CA THR A 785 15.12 15.15 40.81
C THR A 785 13.98 15.53 39.88
N THR A 786 13.01 14.61 39.72
CA THR A 786 11.58 14.85 39.45
C THR A 786 11.15 15.79 38.31
N ASP A 787 10.38 15.23 37.38
CA ASP A 787 9.26 15.85 36.65
C ASP A 787 9.52 17.19 35.92
N GLY A 788 9.88 17.10 34.64
CA GLY A 788 9.90 18.25 33.74
C GLY A 788 10.40 17.96 32.33
N PHE A 789 9.54 17.45 31.43
CA PHE A 789 9.84 17.40 30.00
C PHE A 789 9.57 18.77 29.34
N PRO A 790 10.50 19.30 28.51
CA PRO A 790 10.31 20.57 27.82
C PRO A 790 9.29 20.46 26.67
N SER A 791 8.59 21.55 26.40
CA SER A 791 7.55 21.63 25.37
C SER A 791 8.12 21.70 23.94
N ARG A 792 7.29 21.25 22.97
CA ARG A 792 7.53 21.24 21.51
C ARG A 792 8.34 22.46 21.00
N GLY A 793 9.51 22.24 20.40
CA GLY A 793 10.20 23.26 19.60
C GLY A 793 11.59 22.88 19.08
N GLN A 794 11.79 23.05 17.77
CA GLN A 794 13.08 23.12 17.05
C GLN A 794 14.08 21.94 17.22
N LEU A 795 14.05 21.02 16.25
CA LEU A 795 15.24 20.24 15.87
C LEU A 795 16.31 21.18 15.30
N ILE A 796 17.50 21.24 15.92
CA ILE A 796 18.67 21.92 15.38
C ILE A 796 19.68 20.87 14.92
N TYR A 797 19.75 20.64 13.61
CA TYR A 797 20.84 19.85 13.02
C TYR A 797 22.17 20.57 13.24
N ARG A 798 23.06 19.98 14.04
CA ARG A 798 24.50 20.31 14.03
C ARG A 798 25.24 19.20 13.32
N THR A 799 25.77 19.51 12.14
CA THR A 799 26.81 18.71 11.50
C THR A 799 28.08 18.72 12.34
N LEU A 800 28.78 17.59 12.37
CA LEU A 800 30.15 17.48 12.85
C LEU A 800 31.05 17.12 11.67
N PRO A 801 32.30 17.62 11.61
CA PRO A 801 33.22 17.37 10.50
C PRO A 801 33.81 15.95 10.56
N PRO A 802 34.29 15.41 9.43
CA PRO A 802 34.99 14.12 9.41
C PRO A 802 36.36 14.19 10.11
N ALA A 803 36.81 13.04 10.60
CA ALA A 803 38.18 12.78 11.05
C ALA A 803 38.61 11.40 10.49
N ASP A 804 39.91 11.22 10.29
CA ASP A 804 40.47 10.17 9.41
C ASP A 804 40.42 8.73 9.94
N ILE A 805 40.64 7.80 8.99
CA ILE A 805 40.83 6.33 9.08
C ILE A 805 39.54 5.50 8.98
#